data_AF-A0A4Q7DLN9-F1
#
_entry.id   AF-A0A4Q7DLN9-F1
#
_cell.length_a   1.000
_cell.length_b   1.000
_cell.length_c   1.000
_cell.angle_alpha   90.00
_cell.angle_beta   90.00
_cell.angle_gamma   90.00
#
_symmetry.space_group_name_H-M   'P 1'
#
loop_
_entity.id
_entity.type
_entity.pdbx_description
1 polymer ?
#
loop_
_entity_poly.entity_id
_entity_poly.type
_entity_poly.pdbx_seq_one_letter_code
_entity_poly.pdbx_strand_id
1 'polypeptide(L)'
;MLFSGNSASGANSNGGAIYAEHGLTASGAVTFTGNTALSPGGTGGAIYSYGGDVNLTDTQFSRNTATTAGGALYMAGGNLNYTLNNFVEIRPNSTPAMVGDNDFAGVAASTFNKNGTGQLNFETNNGQWLGNTNINSSQFFVGYFAGSTAQWGPSSGATGTITVGHINTGSSDPLPTSEGTLGGYGRIYANIVNFLSGSVWHLGLGTPSTTPLLLNVGAALTLPTKIRFLNFGLEGATIPAGTYTVATYGSLTGTVDWPSYSQLVFNPLGIRNMSFSSQSVDGSNQLILTVTAPAASVPLALSAASSPIHQDQLGSSKLLGSNPSISTPLVSGGPYNTIQNAVSNTTSPYSILLTGTAQSEIVSTTLSIPASLTLAGALGGTTISPGTAGTPSNPQSLFTSSAAGSMALYPSNLTVTGFSSTNQAGFINAANTDVSIFGYQVSIAGNSNAGNGGAVSVKSLLTSSGPMTFTGNRATGPGAVGGAIYSASGVTLTGVAFNSDTTSAGGSQFAGPGNTATTAGGAVYLASGNLAYSFYGYGMSQPKAIIVNPSNIAVPAVGDNDFACKDSSASFIKMGTGFFGAEVAPDLVLNTNNGQWLGNTNITSGKLIIGGTSSNSAAKWGPSSGAQGTINVGSVPYVNPNPYYRSEPLPATKGTLGGFGTIYANTLTFNPGSSWLLSAGNGTAGSLNVTGQLTLPTTLDTSAMSATTFPGSGFVTVATYGSLPTGSNITSLLAPLNALITKYNLKLSPVTNGIVLGPLNYNPTGLWSGVSGVQYAAVTFQAPVSVTKVGEGLLIKYGKPNTSWRGSGVNQPFFNTSESTPTNILLNNSNNTAITAANLASASTSSLASWAWTGSAALPVGLPYAWQLWKTTNYLGNTTTNWVAQGILDLTSAVAVTLTINPGQGDKYPITAS
;
A
#
# COMPACT_ATOMS: atom_id res chain seq x y z
N MET A 1 -1.39 -13.38 22.85
CA MET A 1 -1.02 -14.81 22.82
C MET A 1 -1.31 -15.36 21.43
N LEU A 2 -0.43 -16.19 20.88
CA LEU A 2 -0.55 -16.73 19.53
C LEU A 2 -0.53 -18.26 19.56
N PHE A 3 -1.59 -18.89 19.03
CA PHE A 3 -1.65 -20.32 18.75
C PHE A 3 -1.57 -20.51 17.24
N SER A 4 -0.41 -20.94 16.74
CA SER A 4 -0.15 -21.03 15.31
C SER A 4 0.30 -22.42 14.86
N GLY A 5 -0.31 -22.97 13.82
CA GLY A 5 0.19 -24.18 13.16
C GLY A 5 0.04 -25.48 13.97
N ASN A 6 -0.80 -25.49 15.00
CA ASN A 6 -1.05 -26.70 15.79
C ASN A 6 -1.93 -27.67 15.01
N SER A 7 -1.75 -28.97 15.20
CA SER A 7 -2.48 -29.99 14.46
C SER A 7 -2.89 -31.14 15.37
N ALA A 8 -4.15 -31.52 15.33
CA ALA A 8 -4.63 -32.77 15.91
C ALA A 8 -4.72 -33.85 14.80
N SER A 9 -4.13 -35.02 15.04
CA SER A 9 -4.13 -36.16 14.11
C SER A 9 -4.52 -37.45 14.82
N GLY A 10 -5.27 -38.33 14.14
CA GLY A 10 -5.85 -39.56 14.70
C GLY A 10 -7.38 -39.64 14.54
N ALA A 11 -7.96 -40.84 14.65
CA ALA A 11 -9.41 -40.99 14.56
C ALA A 11 -10.12 -40.12 15.62
N ASN A 12 -11.09 -39.31 15.20
CA ASN A 12 -11.79 -38.33 16.06
C ASN A 12 -10.89 -37.23 16.66
N SER A 13 -9.81 -36.86 15.97
CA SER A 13 -8.93 -35.77 16.41
C SER A 13 -9.66 -34.43 16.35
N ASN A 14 -9.87 -33.79 17.49
CA ASN A 14 -10.61 -32.54 17.64
C ASN A 14 -9.74 -31.47 18.32
N GLY A 15 -9.99 -30.20 18.04
CA GLY A 15 -9.32 -29.10 18.74
C GLY A 15 -7.85 -29.00 18.37
N GLY A 16 -7.53 -28.60 17.13
CA GLY A 16 -6.16 -28.61 16.63
C GLY A 16 -5.17 -27.81 17.48
N ALA A 17 -5.63 -26.73 18.13
CA ALA A 17 -4.89 -26.03 19.17
C ALA A 17 -5.38 -26.37 20.59
N ILE A 18 -6.70 -26.39 20.81
CA ILE A 18 -7.30 -26.59 22.14
C ILE A 18 -8.50 -27.54 22.04
N TYR A 19 -8.48 -28.58 22.86
CA TYR A 19 -9.63 -29.42 23.20
C TYR A 19 -10.05 -29.13 24.65
N ALA A 20 -11.29 -28.68 24.88
CA ALA A 20 -11.78 -28.27 26.18
C ALA A 20 -13.03 -29.07 26.61
N GLU A 21 -12.97 -29.80 27.72
CA GLU A 21 -14.11 -30.59 28.24
C GLU A 21 -15.00 -29.83 29.23
N HIS A 22 -14.45 -28.84 29.94
CA HIS A 22 -15.13 -28.17 31.05
C HIS A 22 -15.16 -26.64 30.91
N GLY A 23 -15.05 -26.16 29.68
CA GLY A 23 -15.08 -24.75 29.31
C GLY A 23 -13.70 -24.17 29.04
N LEU A 24 -13.68 -22.99 28.43
CA LEU A 24 -12.48 -22.27 28.03
C LEU A 24 -12.71 -20.77 28.21
N THR A 25 -11.74 -20.06 28.80
CA THR A 25 -11.73 -18.60 28.80
C THR A 25 -10.45 -18.10 28.13
N ALA A 26 -10.60 -17.31 27.07
CA ALA A 26 -9.51 -16.63 26.38
C ALA A 26 -9.83 -15.14 26.27
N SER A 27 -9.01 -14.29 26.87
CA SER A 27 -9.26 -12.84 26.94
C SER A 27 -8.03 -12.02 26.53
N GLY A 28 -8.26 -10.90 25.85
CA GLY A 28 -7.23 -10.01 25.34
C GLY A 28 -6.84 -10.36 23.90
N ALA A 29 -5.67 -9.89 23.45
CA ALA A 29 -5.17 -10.16 22.10
C ALA A 29 -4.72 -11.63 21.94
N VAL A 30 -5.67 -12.55 21.77
CA VAL A 30 -5.45 -13.97 21.51
C VAL A 30 -5.75 -14.27 20.05
N THR A 31 -4.79 -14.88 19.34
CA THR A 31 -4.94 -15.22 17.93
C THR A 31 -4.74 -16.72 17.73
N PHE A 32 -5.70 -17.35 17.05
CA PHE A 32 -5.61 -18.73 16.55
C PHE A 32 -5.42 -18.67 15.04
N THR A 33 -4.26 -19.12 14.56
CA THR A 33 -3.95 -19.10 13.13
C THR A 33 -3.39 -20.41 12.58
N GLY A 34 -3.86 -20.87 11.43
CA GLY A 34 -3.24 -22.04 10.78
C GLY A 34 -3.38 -23.35 11.57
N ASN A 35 -4.29 -23.45 12.53
CA ASN A 35 -4.48 -24.67 13.32
C ASN A 35 -5.38 -25.66 12.60
N THR A 36 -5.14 -26.95 12.76
CA THR A 36 -5.83 -27.97 11.95
C THR A 36 -6.31 -29.21 12.71
N ALA A 37 -7.45 -29.75 12.28
CA ALA A 37 -8.00 -31.05 12.70
C ALA A 37 -8.36 -31.86 11.45
N LEU A 38 -7.35 -32.48 10.83
CA LEU A 38 -7.45 -33.01 9.46
C LEU A 38 -7.86 -34.48 9.35
N SER A 39 -8.07 -35.19 10.45
CA SER A 39 -8.50 -36.59 10.38
C SER A 39 -9.97 -36.69 9.96
N PRO A 40 -10.43 -37.82 9.39
CA PRO A 40 -11.85 -38.07 9.17
C PRO A 40 -12.63 -37.90 10.48
N GLY A 41 -13.70 -37.08 10.47
CA GLY A 41 -14.47 -36.73 11.68
C GLY A 41 -13.86 -35.61 12.52
N GLY A 42 -12.74 -35.01 12.10
CA GLY A 42 -12.07 -33.93 12.83
C GLY A 42 -12.89 -32.64 12.84
N THR A 43 -13.08 -32.08 14.03
CA THR A 43 -13.85 -30.85 14.26
C THR A 43 -13.08 -29.87 15.15
N GLY A 44 -13.34 -28.58 15.03
CA GLY A 44 -12.67 -27.56 15.84
C GLY A 44 -11.20 -27.41 15.45
N GLY A 45 -10.92 -26.92 14.24
CA GLY A 45 -9.54 -26.83 13.74
C GLY A 45 -8.61 -26.02 14.64
N ALA A 46 -9.11 -24.95 15.29
CA ALA A 46 -8.43 -24.36 16.44
C ALA A 46 -8.99 -24.86 17.77
N ILE A 47 -10.29 -24.68 18.02
CA ILE A 47 -10.92 -24.96 19.30
C ILE A 47 -12.04 -25.99 19.14
N TYR A 48 -12.02 -27.01 19.98
CA TYR A 48 -13.16 -27.90 20.21
C TYR A 48 -13.60 -27.81 21.67
N SER A 49 -14.89 -27.57 21.92
CA SER A 49 -15.47 -27.60 23.27
C SER A 49 -16.50 -28.72 23.41
N TYR A 50 -16.35 -29.56 24.44
CA TYR A 50 -17.28 -30.63 24.78
C TYR A 50 -18.22 -30.24 25.91
N GLY A 51 -19.31 -29.54 25.57
CA GLY A 51 -20.37 -29.19 26.53
C GLY A 51 -20.07 -28.05 27.52
N GLY A 52 -18.81 -27.62 27.63
CA GLY A 52 -18.42 -26.47 28.46
C GLY A 52 -18.61 -25.11 27.78
N ASP A 53 -18.82 -24.07 28.59
CA ASP A 53 -18.91 -22.69 28.11
C ASP A 53 -17.55 -22.17 27.61
N VAL A 54 -17.56 -21.50 26.46
CA VAL A 54 -16.38 -20.87 25.86
C VAL A 54 -16.57 -19.36 25.92
N ASN A 55 -15.72 -18.67 26.69
CA ASN A 55 -15.72 -17.24 26.88
C ASN A 55 -14.53 -16.61 26.14
N LEU A 56 -14.80 -15.92 25.03
CA LEU A 56 -13.79 -15.26 24.21
C LEU A 56 -13.95 -13.75 24.31
N THR A 57 -12.86 -13.03 24.57
CA THR A 57 -12.81 -11.57 24.52
C THR A 57 -11.76 -11.11 23.52
N ASP A 58 -12.18 -10.40 22.47
CA ASP A 58 -11.32 -9.84 21.41
C ASP A 58 -10.33 -10.87 20.78
N THR A 59 -10.76 -12.12 20.69
CA THR A 59 -9.98 -13.22 20.07
C THR A 59 -10.05 -13.13 18.54
N GLN A 60 -9.03 -13.61 17.83
CA GLN A 60 -9.00 -13.65 16.37
C GLN A 60 -8.80 -15.08 15.85
N PHE A 61 -9.46 -15.40 14.74
CA PHE A 61 -9.35 -16.69 14.05
C PHE A 61 -9.00 -16.48 12.57
N SER A 62 -7.93 -17.10 12.09
CA SER A 62 -7.54 -17.04 10.68
C SER A 62 -6.96 -18.38 10.23
N ARG A 63 -7.19 -18.83 9.00
CA ARG A 63 -6.45 -19.98 8.45
C ARG A 63 -6.62 -21.31 9.21
N ASN A 64 -7.62 -21.44 10.07
CA ASN A 64 -7.84 -22.68 10.81
C ASN A 64 -8.72 -23.63 9.99
N THR A 65 -8.43 -24.94 10.01
CA THR A 65 -9.09 -25.91 9.11
C THR A 65 -9.50 -27.18 9.87
N ALA A 66 -10.70 -27.67 9.61
CA ALA A 66 -11.17 -28.97 10.07
C ALA A 66 -11.78 -29.74 8.89
N THR A 67 -11.73 -31.07 8.89
CA THR A 67 -12.34 -31.85 7.79
C THR A 67 -13.87 -31.85 7.83
N THR A 68 -14.43 -31.78 9.04
CA THR A 68 -15.86 -32.07 9.25
C THR A 68 -16.65 -30.83 9.62
N ALA A 69 -16.18 -30.05 10.61
CA ALA A 69 -16.90 -28.90 11.11
C ALA A 69 -16.03 -27.94 11.92
N GLY A 70 -16.34 -26.64 11.85
CA GLY A 70 -15.78 -25.65 12.76
C GLY A 70 -14.27 -25.51 12.61
N GLY A 71 -13.81 -25.09 11.44
CA GLY A 71 -12.40 -24.87 11.15
C GLY A 71 -11.75 -23.96 12.19
N ALA A 72 -12.44 -22.91 12.62
CA ALA A 72 -12.01 -22.12 13.76
C ALA A 72 -12.48 -22.75 15.08
N LEU A 73 -13.78 -23.01 15.22
CA LEU A 73 -14.36 -23.40 16.49
C LEU A 73 -15.54 -24.36 16.32
N TYR A 74 -15.56 -25.42 17.13
CA TYR A 74 -16.69 -26.34 17.23
C TYR A 74 -17.21 -26.44 18.67
N MET A 75 -18.53 -26.25 18.85
CA MET A 75 -19.23 -26.42 20.13
C MET A 75 -20.06 -27.71 20.15
N ALA A 76 -19.67 -28.70 20.95
CA ALA A 76 -20.46 -29.91 21.21
C ALA A 76 -21.43 -29.72 22.41
N GLY A 77 -22.03 -28.53 22.54
CA GLY A 77 -22.88 -28.11 23.66
C GLY A 77 -22.43 -26.77 24.25
N GLY A 78 -23.01 -26.34 25.38
CA GLY A 78 -22.61 -25.14 26.11
C GLY A 78 -22.85 -23.80 25.40
N ASN A 79 -22.42 -22.71 26.02
CA ASN A 79 -22.53 -21.35 25.49
C ASN A 79 -21.18 -20.85 24.94
N LEU A 80 -21.19 -20.31 23.73
CA LEU A 80 -20.11 -19.50 23.18
C LEU A 80 -20.38 -18.02 23.48
N ASN A 81 -19.76 -17.47 24.50
CA ASN A 81 -19.84 -16.06 24.86
C ASN A 81 -18.70 -15.30 24.19
N TYR A 82 -18.99 -14.58 23.11
CA TYR A 82 -17.99 -13.86 22.34
C TYR A 82 -18.15 -12.35 22.53
N THR A 83 -17.33 -11.79 23.41
CA THR A 83 -17.31 -10.36 23.71
C THR A 83 -16.29 -9.65 22.83
N LEU A 84 -16.76 -8.80 21.93
CA LEU A 84 -15.89 -7.98 21.10
C LEU A 84 -16.01 -6.53 21.49
N ASN A 85 -14.89 -5.87 21.77
CA ASN A 85 -14.81 -4.42 21.92
C ASN A 85 -14.25 -3.77 20.65
N ASN A 86 -13.59 -4.56 19.81
CA ASN A 86 -13.05 -4.16 18.52
C ASN A 86 -13.74 -4.88 17.37
N PHE A 87 -13.56 -4.37 16.16
CA PHE A 87 -13.98 -5.06 14.95
C PHE A 87 -13.19 -6.37 14.76
N VAL A 88 -13.89 -7.45 14.43
CA VAL A 88 -13.30 -8.73 14.05
C VAL A 88 -13.93 -9.23 12.76
N GLU A 89 -13.07 -9.66 11.83
CA GLU A 89 -13.48 -10.31 10.59
C GLU A 89 -12.94 -11.74 10.57
N ILE A 90 -13.82 -12.70 10.31
CA ILE A 90 -13.46 -14.11 10.16
C ILE A 90 -13.65 -14.48 8.69
N ARG A 91 -12.52 -14.70 8.02
CA ARG A 91 -12.47 -15.06 6.59
C ARG A 91 -12.24 -16.57 6.40
N PRO A 92 -12.78 -17.16 5.31
CA PRO A 92 -12.46 -18.52 4.93
C PRO A 92 -11.02 -18.59 4.38
N ASN A 93 -10.43 -19.77 4.39
CA ASN A 93 -9.11 -20.06 3.82
C ASN A 93 -9.23 -20.33 2.31
N SER A 94 -10.44 -20.55 1.80
CA SER A 94 -10.78 -20.81 0.40
C SER A 94 -12.00 -19.99 -0.05
N THR A 95 -12.05 -19.71 -1.35
CA THR A 95 -13.19 -19.05 -2.01
C THR A 95 -13.71 -19.97 -3.13
N PRO A 96 -15.00 -20.36 -3.13
CA PRO A 96 -16.05 -20.02 -2.17
C PRO A 96 -15.81 -20.61 -0.77
N ALA A 97 -16.49 -20.06 0.25
CA ALA A 97 -16.35 -20.54 1.61
C ALA A 97 -16.85 -21.99 1.75
N MET A 98 -16.02 -22.87 2.28
CA MET A 98 -16.36 -24.27 2.53
C MET A 98 -16.62 -24.53 4.02
N VAL A 99 -17.32 -25.63 4.31
CA VAL A 99 -17.47 -26.12 5.69
C VAL A 99 -16.11 -26.58 6.21
N GLY A 100 -15.81 -26.32 7.49
CA GLY A 100 -14.52 -26.64 8.09
C GLY A 100 -13.42 -25.62 7.77
N ASP A 101 -13.76 -24.52 7.09
CA ASP A 101 -12.83 -23.51 6.62
C ASP A 101 -12.89 -22.21 7.44
N ASN A 102 -12.18 -22.21 8.58
CA ASN A 102 -12.15 -21.14 9.59
C ASN A 102 -13.55 -20.71 10.09
N ASP A 103 -14.55 -21.57 9.91
CA ASP A 103 -15.95 -21.40 10.29
C ASP A 103 -16.19 -21.78 11.75
N PHE A 104 -17.35 -21.37 12.25
CA PHE A 104 -17.90 -21.75 13.55
C PHE A 104 -19.01 -22.78 13.32
N ALA A 105 -19.01 -23.83 14.14
CA ALA A 105 -20.03 -24.86 14.12
C ALA A 105 -20.46 -25.21 15.54
N GLY A 106 -21.68 -25.72 15.67
CA GLY A 106 -22.23 -26.05 16.98
C GLY A 106 -23.46 -26.94 16.88
N VAL A 107 -23.65 -27.83 17.86
CA VAL A 107 -24.85 -28.67 17.94
C VAL A 107 -26.08 -27.86 18.37
N ALA A 108 -27.28 -28.42 18.24
CA ALA A 108 -28.54 -27.73 18.56
C ALA A 108 -28.64 -27.27 20.03
N ALA A 109 -27.94 -27.94 20.94
CA ALA A 109 -27.87 -27.57 22.36
C ALA A 109 -26.93 -26.38 22.64
N SER A 110 -26.15 -25.92 21.65
CA SER A 110 -25.24 -24.79 21.83
C SER A 110 -25.94 -23.44 21.67
N THR A 111 -25.39 -22.39 22.29
CA THR A 111 -25.85 -21.01 22.10
C THR A 111 -24.67 -20.10 21.80
N PHE A 112 -24.78 -19.28 20.76
CA PHE A 112 -23.81 -18.24 20.43
C PHE A 112 -24.29 -16.89 20.97
N ASN A 113 -23.57 -16.31 21.91
CA ASN A 113 -23.86 -14.99 22.47
C ASN A 113 -22.82 -13.99 21.96
N LYS A 114 -23.21 -13.15 20.99
CA LYS A 114 -22.41 -12.00 20.55
C LYS A 114 -22.63 -10.83 21.50
N ASN A 115 -21.58 -10.46 22.23
CA ASN A 115 -21.54 -9.39 23.22
C ASN A 115 -20.52 -8.29 22.84
N GLY A 116 -20.54 -7.18 23.56
CA GLY A 116 -19.62 -6.06 23.40
C GLY A 116 -19.94 -5.14 22.21
N THR A 117 -19.23 -4.01 22.14
CA THR A 117 -19.48 -2.91 21.19
C THR A 117 -18.82 -3.11 19.82
N GLY A 118 -17.91 -4.07 19.69
CA GLY A 118 -17.21 -4.40 18.45
C GLY A 118 -18.11 -5.10 17.42
N GLN A 119 -17.86 -4.82 16.15
CA GLN A 119 -18.53 -5.46 15.00
C GLN A 119 -17.90 -6.82 14.71
N LEU A 120 -18.73 -7.83 14.38
CA LEU A 120 -18.29 -9.16 13.95
C LEU A 120 -18.76 -9.44 12.52
N ASN A 121 -17.82 -9.66 11.62
CA ASN A 121 -18.08 -10.06 10.24
C ASN A 121 -17.69 -11.51 10.01
N PHE A 122 -18.60 -12.31 9.48
CA PHE A 122 -18.34 -13.67 9.01
C PHE A 122 -18.41 -13.76 7.50
N GLU A 123 -17.29 -14.09 6.87
CA GLU A 123 -17.23 -14.43 5.44
C GLU A 123 -17.20 -15.96 5.19
N THR A 124 -17.41 -16.76 6.24
CA THR A 124 -17.29 -18.23 6.21
C THR A 124 -18.64 -18.94 6.03
N ASN A 125 -18.59 -20.23 5.70
CA ASN A 125 -19.77 -21.09 5.65
C ASN A 125 -19.99 -21.77 7.00
N ASN A 126 -20.72 -21.09 7.89
CA ASN A 126 -21.11 -21.61 9.21
C ASN A 126 -22.40 -22.45 9.11
N GLY A 127 -22.53 -23.24 8.04
CA GLY A 127 -23.71 -24.04 7.74
C GLY A 127 -24.01 -25.15 8.75
N GLN A 128 -23.08 -25.43 9.66
CA GLN A 128 -23.20 -26.42 10.73
C GLN A 128 -23.41 -25.80 12.11
N TRP A 129 -23.73 -24.51 12.18
CA TRP A 129 -24.23 -23.92 13.42
C TRP A 129 -25.71 -24.25 13.60
N LEU A 130 -26.03 -25.25 14.43
CA LEU A 130 -27.40 -25.73 14.66
C LEU A 130 -28.08 -25.07 15.87
N GLY A 131 -27.30 -24.40 16.72
CA GLY A 131 -27.73 -23.86 18.00
C GLY A 131 -28.41 -22.49 17.93
N ASN A 132 -28.75 -21.94 19.09
CA ASN A 132 -29.33 -20.59 19.20
C ASN A 132 -28.26 -19.51 18.98
N THR A 133 -28.68 -18.31 18.62
CA THR A 133 -27.81 -17.13 18.45
C THR A 133 -28.46 -15.91 19.11
N ASN A 134 -27.76 -15.27 20.03
CA ASN A 134 -28.18 -14.04 20.68
C ASN A 134 -27.19 -12.93 20.32
N ILE A 135 -27.68 -11.87 19.66
CA ILE A 135 -26.90 -10.69 19.31
C ILE A 135 -27.31 -9.61 20.31
N ASN A 136 -26.57 -9.52 21.40
CA ASN A 136 -26.95 -8.69 22.53
C ASN A 136 -26.53 -7.22 22.33
N SER A 137 -25.43 -6.98 21.61
CA SER A 137 -24.97 -5.63 21.28
C SER A 137 -24.15 -5.56 20.00
N SER A 138 -24.19 -4.39 19.38
CA SER A 138 -23.44 -4.03 18.17
C SER A 138 -23.76 -4.92 16.96
N GLN A 139 -22.88 -4.95 15.98
CA GLN A 139 -23.12 -5.48 14.64
C GLN A 139 -22.62 -6.91 14.48
N PHE A 140 -23.48 -7.76 13.93
CA PHE A 140 -23.20 -9.11 13.49
C PHE A 140 -23.60 -9.26 12.02
N PHE A 141 -22.59 -9.36 11.14
CA PHE A 141 -22.80 -9.47 9.70
C PHE A 141 -22.37 -10.83 9.17
N VAL A 142 -23.24 -11.46 8.39
CA VAL A 142 -22.96 -12.68 7.63
C VAL A 142 -22.81 -12.28 6.17
N GLY A 143 -21.61 -12.39 5.64
CA GLY A 143 -21.24 -11.95 4.29
C GLY A 143 -21.24 -10.44 4.15
N TYR A 144 -20.23 -9.74 4.63
CA TYR A 144 -20.13 -8.28 4.58
C TYR A 144 -19.96 -7.70 3.16
N PHE A 145 -19.52 -8.50 2.20
CA PHE A 145 -19.32 -8.08 0.81
C PHE A 145 -20.39 -8.61 -0.14
N ALA A 146 -20.74 -7.82 -1.16
CA ALA A 146 -21.63 -8.26 -2.23
C ALA A 146 -21.08 -9.53 -2.92
N GLY A 147 -21.97 -10.51 -3.15
CA GLY A 147 -21.60 -11.81 -3.73
C GLY A 147 -20.94 -12.79 -2.74
N SER A 148 -20.93 -12.48 -1.44
CA SER A 148 -20.42 -13.41 -0.43
C SER A 148 -21.22 -14.72 -0.43
N THR A 149 -20.49 -15.83 -0.29
CA THR A 149 -21.07 -17.18 -0.11
C THR A 149 -21.20 -17.54 1.37
N ALA A 150 -20.97 -16.57 2.26
CA ALA A 150 -21.08 -16.76 3.69
C ALA A 150 -22.48 -17.25 4.08
N GLN A 151 -22.50 -18.14 5.06
CA GLN A 151 -23.72 -18.75 5.56
C GLN A 151 -23.68 -18.81 7.09
N TRP A 152 -24.83 -18.63 7.71
CA TRP A 152 -25.07 -18.92 9.13
C TRP A 152 -26.27 -19.84 9.27
N GLY A 153 -26.08 -20.99 9.91
CA GLY A 153 -27.14 -21.99 10.09
C GLY A 153 -27.31 -22.95 8.91
N PRO A 154 -28.00 -24.10 9.11
CA PRO A 154 -28.12 -25.15 8.11
C PRO A 154 -29.09 -24.78 7.00
N SER A 155 -28.70 -25.02 5.74
CA SER A 155 -29.53 -24.72 4.57
C SER A 155 -30.74 -25.65 4.42
N SER A 156 -30.68 -26.84 5.03
CA SER A 156 -31.78 -27.81 5.11
C SER A 156 -32.25 -27.93 6.56
N GLY A 157 -33.54 -27.70 6.80
CA GLY A 157 -34.14 -27.82 8.12
C GLY A 157 -33.62 -26.74 9.08
N ALA A 158 -33.98 -25.48 8.81
CA ALA A 158 -33.55 -24.35 9.62
C ALA A 158 -33.81 -24.61 11.12
N THR A 159 -32.75 -24.62 11.91
CA THR A 159 -32.80 -24.86 13.36
C THR A 159 -32.41 -23.60 14.13
N GLY A 160 -32.60 -23.62 15.45
CA GLY A 160 -32.17 -22.53 16.33
C GLY A 160 -33.03 -21.27 16.23
N THR A 161 -32.91 -20.44 17.26
CA THR A 161 -33.51 -19.10 17.32
C THR A 161 -32.42 -18.05 17.24
N ILE A 162 -32.58 -17.05 16.39
CA ILE A 162 -31.78 -15.82 16.40
C ILE A 162 -32.56 -14.74 17.14
N THR A 163 -32.03 -14.26 18.26
CA THR A 163 -32.58 -13.12 18.98
C THR A 163 -31.66 -11.91 18.81
N VAL A 164 -32.19 -10.80 18.29
CA VAL A 164 -31.44 -9.55 18.12
C VAL A 164 -31.93 -8.57 19.18
N GLY A 165 -31.11 -8.35 20.21
CA GLY A 165 -31.46 -7.57 21.38
C GLY A 165 -30.72 -6.24 21.46
N HIS A 166 -31.30 -5.28 22.17
CA HIS A 166 -30.59 -4.10 22.64
C HIS A 166 -30.19 -4.35 24.09
N ILE A 167 -28.90 -4.42 24.41
CA ILE A 167 -28.46 -4.28 25.80
C ILE A 167 -28.76 -2.84 26.21
N ASN A 168 -29.77 -2.68 27.05
CA ASN A 168 -30.07 -1.42 27.70
C ASN A 168 -28.99 -1.17 28.76
N THR A 169 -27.87 -0.55 28.36
CA THR A 169 -26.71 -0.30 29.25
C THR A 169 -26.98 0.79 30.31
N GLY A 170 -28.21 1.34 30.38
CA GLY A 170 -28.54 2.45 31.28
C GLY A 170 -27.83 3.77 30.94
N SER A 171 -27.12 3.82 29.81
CA SER A 171 -26.44 5.00 29.30
C SER A 171 -27.45 6.00 28.73
N SER A 172 -27.31 7.28 29.10
CA SER A 172 -28.11 8.40 28.59
C SER A 172 -27.57 9.01 27.28
N ASP A 173 -26.61 8.36 26.61
CA ASP A 173 -26.01 8.84 25.36
C ASP A 173 -27.02 8.71 24.18
N PRO A 174 -27.38 9.81 23.49
CA PRO A 174 -28.40 9.82 22.44
C PRO A 174 -28.01 9.14 21.12
N LEU A 175 -26.77 8.67 20.94
CA LEU A 175 -26.37 7.84 19.80
C LEU A 175 -26.15 6.39 20.26
N PRO A 176 -27.07 5.46 19.94
CA PRO A 176 -27.04 4.13 20.52
C PRO A 176 -26.00 3.28 19.79
N THR A 177 -24.76 3.33 20.25
CA THR A 177 -23.68 2.42 19.84
C THR A 177 -23.92 0.97 20.32
N SER A 178 -25.02 0.73 21.04
CA SER A 178 -25.40 -0.56 21.63
C SER A 178 -26.53 -1.30 20.91
N GLU A 179 -27.09 -0.77 19.81
CA GLU A 179 -28.15 -1.48 19.07
C GLU A 179 -27.63 -2.84 18.55
N GLY A 180 -28.24 -3.94 18.99
CA GLY A 180 -28.03 -5.23 18.36
C GLY A 180 -28.46 -5.15 16.90
N THR A 181 -27.52 -5.46 16.02
CA THR A 181 -27.69 -5.31 14.58
C THR A 181 -27.34 -6.63 13.90
N LEU A 182 -28.29 -7.17 13.14
CA LEU A 182 -28.08 -8.34 12.28
C LEU A 182 -28.05 -7.88 10.82
N GLY A 183 -27.16 -8.42 9.98
CA GLY A 183 -27.20 -8.10 8.55
C GLY A 183 -26.16 -8.78 7.68
N GLY A 184 -25.87 -8.17 6.53
CA GLY A 184 -24.90 -8.63 5.54
C GLY A 184 -25.55 -8.96 4.19
N TYR A 185 -24.81 -9.63 3.32
CA TYR A 185 -25.14 -10.13 1.98
C TYR A 185 -25.14 -11.67 1.92
N GLY A 186 -24.67 -12.35 2.97
CA GLY A 186 -24.68 -13.81 3.09
C GLY A 186 -26.05 -14.37 3.48
N ARG A 187 -26.15 -15.69 3.56
CA ARG A 187 -27.41 -16.40 3.84
C ARG A 187 -27.52 -16.74 5.32
N ILE A 188 -28.65 -16.40 5.94
CA ILE A 188 -28.95 -16.74 7.32
C ILE A 188 -30.13 -17.71 7.34
N TYR A 189 -29.93 -18.89 7.92
CA TYR A 189 -30.96 -19.90 8.13
C TYR A 189 -31.25 -20.02 9.62
N ALA A 190 -32.51 -19.87 10.02
CA ALA A 190 -32.93 -20.04 11.41
C ALA A 190 -34.38 -20.51 11.50
N ASN A 191 -34.76 -21.22 12.57
CA ASN A 191 -36.17 -21.55 12.76
C ASN A 191 -36.97 -20.29 13.13
N ILE A 192 -36.43 -19.47 14.03
CA ILE A 192 -37.06 -18.22 14.47
C ILE A 192 -36.04 -17.10 14.41
N VAL A 193 -36.45 -15.92 13.93
CA VAL A 193 -35.68 -14.68 14.07
C VAL A 193 -36.53 -13.63 14.76
N ASN A 194 -36.10 -13.22 15.95
CA ASN A 194 -36.81 -12.30 16.80
C ASN A 194 -36.00 -11.01 17.01
N PHE A 195 -36.38 -9.95 16.32
CA PHE A 195 -35.84 -8.62 16.55
C PHE A 195 -36.58 -7.96 17.72
N LEU A 196 -35.87 -7.72 18.83
CA LEU A 196 -36.42 -7.02 20.01
C LEU A 196 -36.51 -5.50 19.74
N SER A 197 -37.26 -4.79 20.58
CA SER A 197 -37.38 -3.33 20.48
C SER A 197 -36.00 -2.65 20.51
N GLY A 198 -35.76 -1.73 19.56
CA GLY A 198 -34.50 -1.01 19.40
C GLY A 198 -33.40 -1.75 18.61
N SER A 199 -33.62 -3.00 18.20
CA SER A 199 -32.72 -3.70 17.28
C SER A 199 -32.81 -3.17 15.85
N VAL A 200 -31.79 -3.45 15.04
CA VAL A 200 -31.71 -3.01 13.65
C VAL A 200 -31.45 -4.19 12.74
N TRP A 201 -32.15 -4.25 11.60
CA TRP A 201 -31.79 -5.15 10.51
C TRP A 201 -31.07 -4.38 9.40
N HIS A 202 -29.86 -4.82 9.07
CA HIS A 202 -29.04 -4.29 7.98
C HIS A 202 -29.14 -5.18 6.75
N LEU A 203 -29.79 -4.71 5.69
CA LEU A 203 -29.99 -5.44 4.43
C LEU A 203 -28.84 -5.16 3.45
N GLY A 204 -28.03 -6.15 3.13
CA GLY A 204 -27.15 -6.11 1.97
C GLY A 204 -27.92 -6.49 0.71
N LEU A 205 -28.03 -5.57 -0.26
CA LEU A 205 -28.72 -5.81 -1.52
C LEU A 205 -27.71 -6.02 -2.64
N GLY A 206 -27.80 -7.16 -3.33
CA GLY A 206 -27.02 -7.42 -4.55
C GLY A 206 -27.75 -6.92 -5.81
N THR A 207 -27.40 -7.46 -6.98
CA THR A 207 -28.27 -7.30 -8.16
C THR A 207 -29.48 -8.22 -8.03
N PRO A 208 -30.68 -7.88 -8.55
CA PRO A 208 -31.90 -8.67 -8.35
C PRO A 208 -31.75 -10.16 -8.69
N SER A 209 -30.96 -10.49 -9.72
CA SER A 209 -30.71 -11.87 -10.15
C SER A 209 -29.69 -12.63 -9.30
N THR A 210 -28.89 -11.93 -8.49
CA THR A 210 -27.83 -12.52 -7.66
C THR A 210 -28.07 -12.35 -6.17
N THR A 211 -29.08 -11.58 -5.77
CA THR A 211 -29.37 -11.32 -4.35
C THR A 211 -29.78 -12.64 -3.72
N PRO A 212 -28.91 -13.28 -2.91
CA PRO A 212 -29.31 -14.50 -2.24
C PRO A 212 -30.43 -14.16 -1.26
N LEU A 213 -31.35 -15.10 -1.04
CA LEU A 213 -32.27 -15.07 0.09
C LEU A 213 -31.47 -14.77 1.37
N LEU A 214 -31.64 -13.56 1.90
CA LEU A 214 -30.79 -13.06 2.98
C LEU A 214 -31.15 -13.72 4.31
N LEU A 215 -32.45 -13.84 4.59
CA LEU A 215 -32.98 -14.63 5.69
C LEU A 215 -33.90 -15.74 5.20
N ASN A 216 -33.64 -16.98 5.61
CA ASN A 216 -34.55 -18.09 5.46
C ASN A 216 -35.02 -18.57 6.83
N VAL A 217 -36.25 -18.19 7.18
CA VAL A 217 -36.83 -18.42 8.50
C VAL A 217 -37.89 -19.53 8.44
N GLY A 218 -37.70 -20.61 9.20
CA GLY A 218 -38.59 -21.77 9.15
C GLY A 218 -39.99 -21.52 9.74
N ALA A 219 -40.05 -20.88 10.91
CA ALA A 219 -41.27 -20.72 11.71
C ALA A 219 -41.71 -19.26 11.84
N ALA A 220 -40.93 -18.37 12.46
CA ALA A 220 -41.41 -17.02 12.78
C ALA A 220 -40.33 -15.93 12.62
N LEU A 221 -40.70 -14.83 11.95
CA LEU A 221 -39.90 -13.62 11.82
C LEU A 221 -40.63 -12.45 12.50
N THR A 222 -40.00 -11.83 13.49
CA THR A 222 -40.44 -10.55 14.06
C THR A 222 -39.63 -9.44 13.42
N LEU A 223 -40.24 -8.43 12.77
CA LEU A 223 -39.48 -7.33 12.16
C LEU A 223 -39.04 -6.28 13.20
N PRO A 224 -37.83 -5.69 13.06
CA PRO A 224 -37.43 -4.56 13.89
C PRO A 224 -38.20 -3.30 13.50
N THR A 225 -38.22 -2.32 14.40
CA THR A 225 -38.69 -0.96 14.08
C THR A 225 -37.74 -0.22 13.14
N LYS A 226 -36.47 -0.66 13.03
CA LYS A 226 -35.44 -0.03 12.20
C LYS A 226 -34.85 -1.02 11.19
N ILE A 227 -34.94 -0.70 9.91
CA ILE A 227 -34.23 -1.40 8.83
C ILE A 227 -33.29 -0.40 8.17
N ARG A 228 -32.02 -0.77 7.97
CA ARG A 228 -31.02 0.01 7.23
C ARG A 228 -30.50 -0.81 6.05
N PHE A 229 -30.00 -0.14 5.01
CA PHE A 229 -29.40 -0.81 3.86
C PHE A 229 -27.87 -0.67 3.93
N LEU A 230 -27.17 -1.78 3.77
CA LEU A 230 -25.72 -1.79 3.60
C LEU A 230 -25.43 -1.51 2.12
N ASN A 231 -24.64 -0.47 1.85
CA ASN A 231 -24.15 -0.17 0.50
C ASN A 231 -22.68 -0.57 0.30
N PHE A 232 -22.14 -1.39 1.20
CA PHE A 232 -20.73 -1.79 1.16
C PHE A 232 -20.51 -2.76 -0.01
N GLY A 233 -19.81 -2.32 -1.06
CA GLY A 233 -19.54 -3.12 -2.26
C GLY A 233 -20.38 -2.78 -3.49
N LEU A 234 -21.44 -1.97 -3.34
CA LEU A 234 -22.12 -1.28 -4.46
C LEU A 234 -21.74 0.20 -4.53
N GLU A 235 -20.58 0.57 -3.98
CA GLU A 235 -20.08 1.96 -4.01
C GLU A 235 -19.96 2.45 -5.46
N GLY A 236 -20.97 3.23 -5.90
CA GLY A 236 -21.12 3.75 -7.27
C GLY A 236 -22.23 3.10 -8.11
N ALA A 237 -22.79 1.96 -7.69
CA ALA A 237 -23.94 1.34 -8.35
C ALA A 237 -25.24 1.75 -7.63
N THR A 238 -26.21 2.25 -8.40
CA THR A 238 -27.57 2.39 -7.87
C THR A 238 -28.13 1.00 -7.58
N ILE A 239 -28.83 0.82 -6.45
CA ILE A 239 -29.62 -0.39 -6.22
C ILE A 239 -30.55 -0.54 -7.45
N PRO A 240 -30.42 -1.64 -8.23
CA PRO A 240 -31.23 -1.81 -9.42
C PRO A 240 -32.72 -1.76 -9.06
N ALA A 241 -33.53 -1.15 -9.91
CA ALA A 241 -34.96 -1.28 -9.75
C ALA A 241 -35.35 -2.75 -9.94
N GLY A 242 -36.23 -3.25 -9.07
CA GLY A 242 -36.60 -4.65 -9.05
C GLY A 242 -37.23 -5.06 -7.73
N THR A 243 -37.68 -6.30 -7.70
CA THR A 243 -38.15 -6.98 -6.49
C THR A 243 -37.05 -7.86 -5.94
N TYR A 244 -36.83 -7.76 -4.63
CA TYR A 244 -35.83 -8.51 -3.88
C TYR A 244 -36.53 -9.33 -2.80
N THR A 245 -36.38 -10.64 -2.82
CA THR A 245 -36.83 -11.48 -1.71
C THR A 245 -35.79 -11.41 -0.60
N VAL A 246 -36.06 -10.59 0.41
CA VAL A 246 -35.12 -10.36 1.52
C VAL A 246 -35.28 -11.39 2.64
N ALA A 247 -36.46 -12.00 2.78
CA ALA A 247 -36.68 -13.10 3.70
C ALA A 247 -37.75 -14.08 3.22
N THR A 248 -37.63 -15.35 3.62
CA THR A 248 -38.75 -16.31 3.73
C THR A 248 -39.09 -16.52 5.20
N TYR A 249 -40.36 -16.76 5.52
CA TYR A 249 -40.84 -16.98 6.90
C TYR A 249 -42.08 -17.88 6.94
N GLY A 250 -42.36 -18.49 8.10
CA GLY A 250 -43.64 -19.14 8.38
C GLY A 250 -44.73 -18.13 8.77
N SER A 251 -44.52 -17.40 9.87
CA SER A 251 -45.36 -16.28 10.34
C SER A 251 -44.55 -14.98 10.48
N LEU A 252 -45.17 -13.84 10.19
CA LEU A 252 -44.58 -12.51 10.33
C LEU A 252 -45.29 -11.72 11.43
N THR A 253 -44.54 -11.14 12.36
CA THR A 253 -45.05 -10.22 13.38
C THR A 253 -44.21 -8.95 13.45
N GLY A 254 -44.74 -7.92 14.13
CA GLY A 254 -44.12 -6.61 14.20
C GLY A 254 -44.49 -5.70 13.03
N THR A 255 -44.25 -4.40 13.21
CA THR A 255 -44.47 -3.37 12.19
C THR A 255 -43.14 -2.68 11.92
N VAL A 256 -42.78 -2.54 10.65
CA VAL A 256 -41.68 -1.67 10.25
C VAL A 256 -42.18 -0.24 10.37
N ASP A 257 -41.78 0.44 11.44
CA ASP A 257 -42.05 1.87 11.61
C ASP A 257 -41.10 2.63 10.68
N TRP A 258 -41.51 2.87 9.44
CA TRP A 258 -40.79 3.75 8.55
C TRP A 258 -40.88 5.15 9.15
N PRO A 259 -39.80 5.74 9.68
CA PRO A 259 -39.91 7.10 10.15
C PRO A 259 -40.26 7.97 8.94
N SER A 260 -41.13 8.96 9.16
CA SER A 260 -41.40 10.08 8.24
C SER A 260 -40.13 10.87 7.86
N TYR A 261 -38.96 10.50 8.41
CA TYR A 261 -37.63 10.82 7.92
C TYR A 261 -37.25 9.92 6.73
N SER A 262 -37.91 10.11 5.60
CA SER A 262 -37.56 9.50 4.30
C SER A 262 -36.31 10.12 3.66
N GLN A 263 -35.29 10.47 4.46
CA GLN A 263 -33.93 10.68 3.98
C GLN A 263 -33.10 9.47 4.36
N LEU A 264 -33.29 8.38 3.62
CA LEU A 264 -32.17 7.50 3.38
C LEU A 264 -31.12 8.35 2.66
N VAL A 265 -30.05 8.69 3.36
CA VAL A 265 -28.83 9.27 2.78
C VAL A 265 -28.18 8.17 1.94
N PHE A 266 -28.80 7.83 0.82
CA PHE A 266 -28.12 7.18 -0.26
C PHE A 266 -27.20 8.22 -0.89
N ASN A 267 -26.00 7.76 -1.27
CA ASN A 267 -25.19 8.38 -2.30
C ASN A 267 -26.11 9.06 -3.36
N PRO A 268 -25.92 10.34 -3.73
CA PRO A 268 -26.91 11.22 -4.39
C PRO A 268 -27.49 10.82 -5.76
N LEU A 269 -27.37 9.57 -6.19
CA LEU A 269 -27.77 9.06 -7.51
C LEU A 269 -29.28 8.75 -7.66
N GLY A 270 -30.14 9.34 -6.82
CA GLY A 270 -31.59 9.34 -7.00
C GLY A 270 -32.36 8.61 -5.90
N ILE A 271 -33.32 9.31 -5.31
CA ILE A 271 -34.28 8.76 -4.35
C ILE A 271 -35.11 7.69 -5.08
N ARG A 272 -34.93 6.42 -4.72
CA ARG A 272 -35.80 5.32 -5.18
C ARG A 272 -36.93 5.15 -4.18
N ASN A 273 -38.15 4.96 -4.66
CA ASN A 273 -39.26 4.57 -3.78
C ASN A 273 -39.09 3.09 -3.43
N MET A 274 -39.00 2.81 -2.14
CA MET A 274 -38.89 1.45 -1.61
C MET A 274 -40.14 1.09 -0.82
N SER A 275 -40.67 -0.10 -1.05
CA SER A 275 -41.80 -0.63 -0.29
C SER A 275 -41.57 -2.10 0.05
N PHE A 276 -42.00 -2.52 1.23
CA PHE A 276 -42.07 -3.93 1.59
C PHE A 276 -43.47 -4.45 1.34
N SER A 277 -43.57 -5.69 0.87
CA SER A 277 -44.82 -6.43 0.77
C SER A 277 -44.59 -7.86 1.24
N SER A 278 -45.63 -8.47 1.82
CA SER A 278 -45.67 -9.90 2.05
C SER A 278 -46.36 -10.59 0.87
N GLN A 279 -45.79 -11.69 0.38
CA GLN A 279 -46.42 -12.53 -0.63
C GLN A 279 -46.28 -13.99 -0.24
N SER A 280 -47.25 -14.83 -0.61
CA SER A 280 -47.14 -16.29 -0.47
C SER A 280 -46.81 -16.87 -1.84
N VAL A 281 -45.67 -17.55 -1.96
CA VAL A 281 -45.20 -18.18 -3.21
C VAL A 281 -44.84 -19.63 -2.91
N ASP A 282 -45.47 -20.57 -3.61
CA ASP A 282 -45.26 -22.02 -3.46
C ASP A 282 -45.41 -22.55 -2.02
N GLY A 283 -46.35 -21.97 -1.26
CA GLY A 283 -46.61 -22.34 0.14
C GLY A 283 -45.61 -21.75 1.16
N SER A 284 -44.62 -20.99 0.71
CA SER A 284 -43.70 -20.22 1.56
C SER A 284 -44.10 -18.74 1.59
N ASN A 285 -44.14 -18.13 2.77
CA ASN A 285 -44.34 -16.69 2.85
C ASN A 285 -43.01 -15.98 2.65
N GLN A 286 -43.02 -14.94 1.83
CA GLN A 286 -41.88 -14.14 1.43
C GLN A 286 -42.07 -12.69 1.85
N LEU A 287 -40.98 -12.05 2.29
CA LEU A 287 -40.88 -10.61 2.47
C LEU A 287 -40.15 -10.05 1.25
N ILE A 288 -40.87 -9.27 0.46
CA ILE A 288 -40.37 -8.71 -0.80
C ILE A 288 -40.15 -7.22 -0.62
N LEU A 289 -38.93 -6.78 -0.86
CA LEU A 289 -38.59 -5.37 -1.04
C LEU A 289 -38.74 -5.03 -2.53
N THR A 290 -39.64 -4.09 -2.84
CA THR A 290 -39.73 -3.52 -4.18
C THR A 290 -38.97 -2.21 -4.20
N VAL A 291 -37.94 -2.13 -5.04
CA VAL A 291 -37.22 -0.90 -5.33
C VAL A 291 -37.69 -0.42 -6.70
N THR A 292 -38.47 0.66 -6.72
CA THR A 292 -38.95 1.22 -7.99
C THR A 292 -37.98 2.31 -8.46
N ALA A 293 -37.69 2.31 -9.76
CA ALA A 293 -37.07 3.48 -10.38
C ALA A 293 -37.97 4.70 -10.11
N PRO A 294 -37.41 5.90 -9.88
CA PRO A 294 -38.21 7.11 -9.96
C PRO A 294 -38.96 7.07 -11.30
N ALA A 295 -40.26 7.34 -11.30
CA ALA A 295 -41.05 7.37 -12.52
C ALA A 295 -40.28 8.20 -13.57
N ALA A 296 -39.98 7.60 -14.73
CA ALA A 296 -39.33 8.31 -15.82
C ALA A 296 -40.18 9.54 -16.13
N SER A 297 -39.65 10.73 -15.88
CA SER A 297 -40.32 11.94 -16.34
C SER A 297 -40.43 11.84 -17.86
N VAL A 298 -41.65 12.00 -18.35
CA VAL A 298 -41.98 12.03 -19.78
C VAL A 298 -40.99 12.99 -20.47
N PRO A 299 -40.27 12.56 -21.51
CA PRO A 299 -39.42 13.48 -22.25
C PRO A 299 -40.32 14.51 -22.91
N LEU A 300 -40.28 15.76 -22.45
CA LEU A 300 -40.81 16.88 -23.20
C LEU A 300 -39.90 17.06 -24.42
N ALA A 301 -40.34 16.54 -25.56
CA ALA A 301 -39.70 16.77 -26.85
C ALA A 301 -39.73 18.27 -27.17
N LEU A 302 -38.56 18.91 -27.13
CA LEU A 302 -38.36 20.25 -27.69
C LEU A 302 -38.15 20.12 -29.20
N SER A 303 -39.22 20.25 -29.98
CA SER A 303 -39.10 20.67 -31.38
C SER A 303 -38.87 22.17 -31.40
N ALA A 304 -37.74 22.61 -31.96
CA ALA A 304 -37.44 24.01 -32.18
C ALA A 304 -38.43 24.61 -33.21
N ALA A 305 -39.40 25.38 -32.72
CA ALA A 305 -40.15 26.31 -33.54
C ALA A 305 -40.02 27.71 -32.91
N SER A 306 -39.32 28.57 -33.64
CA SER A 306 -39.21 30.00 -33.40
C SER A 306 -40.56 30.69 -33.60
N SER A 307 -41.14 31.26 -32.53
CA SER A 307 -42.04 32.42 -32.66
C SER A 307 -42.23 33.13 -31.31
N PRO A 308 -42.20 34.47 -31.24
CA PRO A 308 -42.44 35.21 -30.01
C PRO A 308 -43.95 35.42 -29.81
N ILE A 309 -44.52 34.93 -28.71
CA ILE A 309 -45.90 35.26 -28.33
C ILE A 309 -45.91 35.90 -26.94
N HIS A 310 -46.40 37.14 -26.96
CA HIS A 310 -47.07 37.94 -25.94
C HIS A 310 -47.15 37.44 -24.51
N GLN A 311 -46.60 38.27 -23.63
CA GLN A 311 -46.82 38.31 -22.19
C GLN A 311 -48.10 39.12 -21.94
N ASP A 312 -49.19 38.47 -21.53
CA ASP A 312 -50.23 39.12 -20.73
C ASP A 312 -51.14 38.12 -20.01
N GLN A 313 -51.60 38.51 -18.82
CA GLN A 313 -52.70 37.95 -18.01
C GLN A 313 -52.49 36.60 -17.29
N LEU A 314 -52.32 36.70 -15.96
CA LEU A 314 -52.97 35.89 -14.89
C LEU A 314 -52.39 36.44 -13.56
N GLY A 315 -53.14 37.08 -12.68
CA GLY A 315 -54.43 36.66 -12.17
C GLY A 315 -54.22 36.13 -10.75
N SER A 316 -54.39 37.02 -9.78
CA SER A 316 -54.30 36.78 -8.34
C SER A 316 -55.15 35.58 -7.86
N SER A 317 -54.56 34.66 -7.11
CA SER A 317 -55.29 33.92 -6.08
C SER A 317 -54.41 33.65 -4.86
N LYS A 318 -55.06 33.73 -3.70
CA LYS A 318 -54.53 33.91 -2.35
C LYS A 318 -54.87 32.64 -1.56
N LEU A 319 -53.93 32.21 -0.71
CA LEU A 319 -54.10 31.37 0.49
C LEU A 319 -54.47 29.89 0.31
N LEU A 320 -53.55 29.02 0.75
CA LEU A 320 -53.75 28.17 1.94
C LEU A 320 -52.39 27.73 2.49
N GLY A 321 -52.21 27.89 3.80
CA GLY A 321 -50.96 27.59 4.50
C GLY A 321 -50.81 26.10 4.81
N SER A 322 -49.61 25.58 4.60
CA SER A 322 -49.12 24.33 5.19
C SER A 322 -47.59 24.36 5.28
N ASN A 323 -47.11 24.37 6.52
CA ASN A 323 -45.86 23.82 7.06
C ASN A 323 -44.65 23.63 6.11
N PRO A 324 -43.48 24.29 6.31
CA PRO A 324 -42.34 24.11 5.44
C PRO A 324 -41.56 22.84 5.83
N SER A 325 -41.98 21.69 5.31
CA SER A 325 -41.08 20.55 5.17
C SER A 325 -40.07 20.89 4.06
N ILE A 326 -38.83 21.19 4.43
CA ILE A 326 -37.71 21.39 3.50
C ILE A 326 -37.38 20.04 2.86
N SER A 327 -38.11 19.68 1.80
CA SER A 327 -37.64 18.76 0.78
C SER A 327 -36.88 19.59 -0.25
N THR A 328 -35.55 19.57 -0.21
CA THR A 328 -34.75 20.16 -1.28
C THR A 328 -35.05 19.40 -2.58
N PRO A 329 -35.47 20.06 -3.67
CA PRO A 329 -35.70 19.39 -4.95
C PRO A 329 -34.36 18.95 -5.52
N LEU A 330 -34.20 17.66 -5.81
CA LEU A 330 -33.18 17.19 -6.74
C LEU A 330 -33.57 17.78 -8.11
N VAL A 331 -32.78 18.70 -8.66
CA VAL A 331 -32.98 19.17 -10.04
C VAL A 331 -32.43 18.10 -10.99
N SER A 332 -33.13 16.97 -11.10
CA SER A 332 -32.83 15.95 -12.10
C SER A 332 -33.50 16.35 -13.42
N GLY A 333 -32.71 16.89 -14.36
CA GLY A 333 -33.15 17.18 -15.73
C GLY A 333 -33.29 18.65 -16.11
N GLY A 334 -32.68 19.58 -15.37
CA GLY A 334 -32.58 20.97 -15.84
C GLY A 334 -31.61 21.10 -17.02
N PRO A 335 -31.89 21.94 -18.03
CA PRO A 335 -31.04 22.16 -19.22
C PRO A 335 -29.81 23.02 -18.88
N TYR A 336 -29.14 22.75 -17.76
CA TYR A 336 -27.94 23.47 -17.40
C TYR A 336 -26.81 22.96 -18.27
N ASN A 337 -26.39 23.81 -19.20
CA ASN A 337 -25.23 23.58 -20.06
C ASN A 337 -23.90 23.59 -19.28
N THR A 338 -23.87 24.06 -18.03
CA THR A 338 -22.67 24.18 -17.19
C THR A 338 -22.95 23.83 -15.72
N ILE A 339 -21.92 23.38 -15.00
CA ILE A 339 -21.98 23.15 -13.55
C ILE A 339 -22.27 24.47 -12.81
N GLN A 340 -21.70 25.59 -13.25
CA GLN A 340 -21.96 26.91 -12.66
C GLN A 340 -23.46 27.27 -12.70
N ASN A 341 -24.14 26.99 -13.83
CA ASN A 341 -25.57 27.28 -13.94
C ASN A 341 -26.39 26.37 -13.02
N ALA A 342 -26.01 25.11 -12.86
CA ALA A 342 -26.65 24.21 -11.90
C ALA A 342 -26.47 24.70 -10.44
N VAL A 343 -25.26 25.13 -10.06
CA VAL A 343 -24.98 25.69 -8.73
C VAL A 343 -25.77 26.99 -8.49
N SER A 344 -25.80 27.91 -9.44
CA SER A 344 -26.51 29.19 -9.29
C SER A 344 -28.02 29.06 -9.12
N ASN A 345 -28.62 27.96 -9.59
CA ASN A 345 -30.05 27.71 -9.52
C ASN A 345 -30.44 26.72 -8.40
N THR A 346 -29.49 26.33 -7.56
CA THR A 346 -29.73 25.42 -6.43
C THR A 346 -29.31 26.09 -5.12
N THR A 347 -29.88 25.64 -4.00
CA THR A 347 -29.50 26.09 -2.67
C THR A 347 -28.58 25.05 -2.02
N SER A 348 -27.57 25.50 -1.27
CA SER A 348 -26.64 24.63 -0.54
C SER A 348 -27.39 23.74 0.48
N PRO A 349 -27.05 22.43 0.62
CA PRO A 349 -25.95 21.72 -0.03
C PRO A 349 -26.24 21.38 -1.50
N TYR A 350 -25.22 21.51 -2.34
CA TYR A 350 -25.33 21.27 -3.79
C TYR A 350 -25.18 19.78 -4.12
N SER A 351 -26.07 19.24 -4.94
CA SER A 351 -25.99 17.86 -5.43
C SER A 351 -26.29 17.83 -6.93
N ILE A 352 -25.27 17.52 -7.74
CA ILE A 352 -25.32 17.54 -9.20
C ILE A 352 -24.97 16.16 -9.73
N LEU A 353 -25.87 15.59 -10.55
CA LEU A 353 -25.64 14.36 -11.31
C LEU A 353 -25.46 14.70 -12.79
N LEU A 354 -24.28 14.41 -13.33
CA LEU A 354 -23.99 14.49 -14.76
C LEU A 354 -24.42 13.18 -15.41
N THR A 355 -25.33 13.24 -16.37
CA THR A 355 -25.87 12.05 -17.04
C THR A 355 -25.13 11.70 -18.34
N GLY A 356 -24.37 12.64 -18.90
CA GLY A 356 -23.54 12.44 -20.09
C GLY A 356 -22.16 11.87 -19.77
N THR A 357 -21.54 11.21 -20.74
CA THR A 357 -20.13 10.75 -20.66
C THR A 357 -19.13 11.89 -20.84
N ALA A 358 -19.57 13.04 -21.34
CA ALA A 358 -18.77 14.24 -21.49
C ALA A 358 -19.56 15.47 -21.01
N GLN A 359 -18.88 16.40 -20.35
CA GLN A 359 -19.41 17.68 -19.90
C GLN A 359 -18.40 18.78 -20.26
N SER A 360 -18.88 19.81 -20.95
CA SER A 360 -18.03 20.91 -21.41
C SER A 360 -18.33 22.18 -20.62
N GLU A 361 -17.34 22.73 -19.94
CA GLU A 361 -17.50 23.92 -19.12
C GLU A 361 -17.00 25.16 -19.87
N ILE A 362 -17.83 26.20 -19.93
CA ILE A 362 -17.49 27.50 -20.54
C ILE A 362 -17.31 28.62 -19.52
N VAL A 363 -17.57 28.36 -18.22
CA VAL A 363 -17.37 29.31 -17.12
C VAL A 363 -16.93 28.56 -15.86
N SER A 364 -16.04 29.15 -15.06
CA SER A 364 -15.60 28.58 -13.80
C SER A 364 -16.73 28.59 -12.77
N THR A 365 -16.83 27.55 -11.95
CA THR A 365 -17.83 27.46 -10.89
C THR A 365 -17.32 28.11 -9.60
N THR A 366 -17.89 29.26 -9.23
CA THR A 366 -17.60 29.92 -7.95
C THR A 366 -18.55 29.39 -6.88
N LEU A 367 -18.02 28.78 -5.82
CA LEU A 367 -18.81 28.24 -4.73
C LEU A 367 -18.90 29.23 -3.55
N SER A 368 -20.11 29.57 -3.13
CA SER A 368 -20.38 30.40 -1.95
C SER A 368 -20.14 29.60 -0.66
N ILE A 369 -19.26 30.09 0.22
CA ILE A 369 -18.86 29.42 1.47
C ILE A 369 -19.87 29.68 2.60
N PRO A 370 -20.18 28.70 3.47
CA PRO A 370 -19.74 27.31 3.45
C PRO A 370 -20.44 26.52 2.35
N ALA A 371 -19.64 25.84 1.52
CA ALA A 371 -20.14 25.03 0.41
C ALA A 371 -19.87 23.55 0.66
N SER A 372 -20.90 22.73 0.54
CA SER A 372 -20.77 21.30 0.26
C SER A 372 -21.34 21.05 -1.13
N LEU A 373 -20.53 20.48 -2.03
CA LEU A 373 -20.95 20.09 -3.37
C LEU A 373 -20.67 18.61 -3.58
N THR A 374 -21.73 17.85 -3.88
CA THR A 374 -21.59 16.51 -4.44
C THR A 374 -21.73 16.58 -5.96
N LEU A 375 -20.74 16.05 -6.68
CA LEU A 375 -20.73 16.01 -8.13
C LEU A 375 -20.49 14.57 -8.58
N ALA A 376 -21.51 13.94 -9.14
CA ALA A 376 -21.43 12.56 -9.59
C ALA A 376 -21.51 12.48 -11.11
N GLY A 377 -20.60 11.72 -11.72
CA GLY A 377 -20.62 11.38 -13.13
C GLY A 377 -21.60 10.26 -13.47
N ALA A 378 -21.77 10.03 -14.77
CA ALA A 378 -22.58 8.96 -15.32
C ALA A 378 -21.98 7.58 -14.99
N LEU A 379 -22.79 6.52 -15.16
CA LEU A 379 -22.30 5.14 -15.07
C LEU A 379 -21.26 4.90 -16.18
N GLY A 380 -20.04 4.51 -15.80
CA GLY A 380 -18.89 4.43 -16.73
C GLY A 380 -18.02 5.70 -16.75
N GLY A 381 -18.43 6.74 -16.04
CA GLY A 381 -17.68 7.98 -15.83
C GLY A 381 -18.13 9.14 -16.73
N THR A 382 -17.88 10.36 -16.25
CA THR A 382 -18.04 11.59 -17.04
C THR A 382 -16.69 12.31 -17.17
N THR A 383 -16.30 12.65 -18.40
CA THR A 383 -15.16 13.53 -18.66
C THR A 383 -15.60 14.98 -18.66
N ILE A 384 -15.07 15.79 -17.75
CA ILE A 384 -15.27 17.24 -17.67
C ILE A 384 -14.06 17.91 -18.32
N SER A 385 -14.30 18.75 -19.33
CA SER A 385 -13.26 19.50 -20.04
C SER A 385 -13.70 20.95 -20.32
N PRO A 386 -12.78 21.88 -20.59
CA PRO A 386 -13.16 23.21 -21.04
C PRO A 386 -13.88 23.19 -22.40
N GLY A 387 -14.69 24.21 -22.64
CA GLY A 387 -15.34 24.50 -23.93
C GLY A 387 -14.37 24.75 -25.07
N THR A 388 -14.81 24.47 -26.30
CA THR A 388 -14.05 24.77 -27.52
C THR A 388 -13.70 26.26 -27.56
N ALA A 389 -12.41 26.55 -27.71
CA ALA A 389 -11.81 27.88 -27.74
C ALA A 389 -12.38 28.75 -28.87
N GLY A 390 -13.48 29.44 -28.59
CA GLY A 390 -14.06 30.46 -29.48
C GLY A 390 -14.35 31.78 -28.77
N THR A 391 -14.28 31.83 -27.44
CA THR A 391 -14.53 33.04 -26.65
C THR A 391 -13.41 33.29 -25.63
N PRO A 392 -13.04 34.57 -25.35
CA PRO A 392 -12.03 34.94 -24.35
C PRO A 392 -12.36 34.51 -22.90
N SER A 393 -13.50 33.85 -22.66
CA SER A 393 -14.06 33.55 -21.35
C SER A 393 -13.95 32.08 -20.93
N ASN A 394 -13.18 31.25 -21.65
CA ASN A 394 -13.02 29.84 -21.28
C ASN A 394 -12.58 29.69 -19.81
N PRO A 395 -13.13 28.71 -19.07
CA PRO A 395 -12.86 28.56 -17.66
C PRO A 395 -11.40 28.19 -17.48
N GLN A 396 -10.74 28.98 -16.65
CA GLN A 396 -9.35 28.75 -16.27
C GLN A 396 -9.21 27.68 -15.18
N SER A 397 -10.29 27.48 -14.40
CA SER A 397 -10.43 26.44 -13.38
C SER A 397 -11.86 25.90 -13.41
N LEU A 398 -12.08 24.63 -13.05
CA LEU A 398 -13.42 24.10 -12.85
C LEU A 398 -14.09 24.76 -11.63
N PHE A 399 -13.38 24.81 -10.50
CA PHE A 399 -13.85 25.43 -9.25
C PHE A 399 -12.95 26.57 -8.78
N THR A 400 -13.55 27.66 -8.35
CA THR A 400 -12.84 28.81 -7.76
C THR A 400 -13.44 29.20 -6.42
N SER A 401 -12.58 29.64 -5.50
CA SER A 401 -13.03 30.32 -4.29
C SER A 401 -12.02 31.35 -3.79
N SER A 402 -12.50 32.53 -3.43
CA SER A 402 -11.70 33.63 -2.86
C SER A 402 -12.10 33.95 -1.42
N ALA A 403 -13.24 33.46 -0.96
CA ALA A 403 -13.79 33.73 0.36
C ALA A 403 -13.05 32.93 1.45
N ALA A 404 -13.02 33.47 2.66
CA ALA A 404 -12.52 32.76 3.83
C ALA A 404 -13.53 31.70 4.30
N GLY A 405 -13.04 30.54 4.73
CA GLY A 405 -13.83 29.46 5.34
C GLY A 405 -13.50 28.09 4.75
N SER A 406 -14.46 27.16 4.75
CA SER A 406 -14.24 25.77 4.32
C SER A 406 -15.19 25.34 3.21
N MET A 407 -14.67 24.54 2.29
CA MET A 407 -15.38 23.96 1.15
C MET A 407 -15.17 22.45 1.12
N ALA A 408 -16.25 21.69 0.98
CA ALA A 408 -16.21 20.24 0.84
C ALA A 408 -16.75 19.82 -0.54
N LEU A 409 -15.98 19.00 -1.25
CA LEU A 409 -16.32 18.45 -2.56
C LEU A 409 -16.38 16.92 -2.47
N TYR A 410 -17.42 16.33 -3.02
CA TYR A 410 -17.61 14.87 -3.08
C TYR A 410 -17.69 14.40 -4.54
N PRO A 411 -16.60 14.45 -5.32
CA PRO A 411 -16.61 14.01 -6.71
C PRO A 411 -16.66 12.47 -6.82
N SER A 412 -17.45 11.94 -7.75
CA SER A 412 -17.46 10.48 -8.01
C SER A 412 -17.64 10.13 -9.48
N ASN A 413 -16.88 9.13 -9.96
CA ASN A 413 -16.89 8.67 -11.36
C ASN A 413 -16.61 9.81 -12.36
N LEU A 414 -15.56 10.60 -12.12
CA LEU A 414 -15.23 11.77 -12.95
C LEU A 414 -13.82 11.68 -13.51
N THR A 415 -13.64 12.21 -14.72
CA THR A 415 -12.34 12.59 -15.26
C THR A 415 -12.33 14.09 -15.52
N VAL A 416 -11.51 14.87 -14.81
CA VAL A 416 -11.36 16.32 -15.03
C VAL A 416 -10.09 16.58 -15.82
N THR A 417 -10.20 17.15 -17.02
CA THR A 417 -9.06 17.25 -17.92
C THR A 417 -9.02 18.49 -18.82
N GLY A 418 -7.80 18.88 -19.22
CA GLY A 418 -7.57 19.87 -20.26
C GLY A 418 -7.73 21.33 -19.84
N PHE A 419 -8.03 21.61 -18.57
CA PHE A 419 -8.08 22.97 -18.06
C PHE A 419 -6.68 23.57 -18.05
N SER A 420 -6.50 24.71 -18.72
CA SER A 420 -5.21 25.38 -18.85
C SER A 420 -5.36 26.88 -18.58
N SER A 421 -4.52 27.44 -17.71
CA SER A 421 -4.53 28.87 -17.47
C SER A 421 -3.16 29.46 -17.12
N THR A 422 -3.08 30.79 -17.02
CA THR A 422 -1.85 31.47 -16.58
C THR A 422 -1.76 31.67 -15.07
N ASN A 423 -2.91 31.71 -14.36
CA ASN A 423 -2.97 32.18 -12.97
C ASN A 423 -3.82 31.29 -12.04
N GLN A 424 -4.43 30.22 -12.55
CA GLN A 424 -5.40 29.38 -11.82
C GLN A 424 -5.15 27.90 -12.11
N ALA A 425 -5.25 27.07 -11.08
CA ALA A 425 -5.17 25.62 -11.27
C ALA A 425 -6.42 25.08 -11.98
N GLY A 426 -6.27 24.01 -12.76
CA GLY A 426 -7.33 23.58 -13.67
C GLY A 426 -8.55 22.95 -13.00
N PHE A 427 -8.39 22.25 -11.87
CA PHE A 427 -9.49 21.65 -11.13
C PHE A 427 -10.02 22.59 -10.03
N ILE A 428 -9.16 23.00 -9.09
CA ILE A 428 -9.56 23.84 -7.95
C ILE A 428 -8.53 24.95 -7.73
N ASN A 429 -8.99 26.19 -7.74
CA ASN A 429 -8.20 27.36 -7.38
C ASN A 429 -8.83 28.09 -6.17
N ALA A 430 -8.24 27.94 -4.98
CA ALA A 430 -8.76 28.46 -3.72
C ALA A 430 -7.75 29.36 -3.00
N ALA A 431 -8.07 30.64 -2.86
CA ALA A 431 -7.13 31.63 -2.33
C ALA A 431 -7.12 31.74 -0.81
N ASN A 432 -8.26 31.59 -0.12
CA ASN A 432 -8.36 31.76 1.34
C ASN A 432 -9.25 30.68 1.99
N THR A 433 -9.43 29.56 1.31
CA THR A 433 -10.43 28.54 1.66
C THR A 433 -9.75 27.23 1.99
N ASP A 434 -10.15 26.61 3.10
CA ASP A 434 -9.81 25.21 3.37
C ASP A 434 -10.62 24.32 2.44
N VAL A 435 -9.95 23.42 1.73
CA VAL A 435 -10.59 22.55 0.73
C VAL A 435 -10.53 21.12 1.21
N SER A 436 -11.68 20.46 1.27
CA SER A 436 -11.79 19.01 1.51
C SER A 436 -12.36 18.34 0.27
N ILE A 437 -11.67 17.33 -0.27
CA ILE A 437 -12.09 16.57 -1.44
C ILE A 437 -12.24 15.10 -1.02
N PHE A 438 -13.43 14.55 -1.14
CA PHE A 438 -13.75 13.15 -0.85
C PHE A 438 -14.12 12.46 -2.16
N GLY A 439 -13.10 12.03 -2.91
CA GLY A 439 -13.27 11.51 -4.26
C GLY A 439 -13.42 10.00 -4.31
N TYR A 440 -14.26 9.50 -5.22
CA TYR A 440 -14.38 8.07 -5.51
C TYR A 440 -14.28 7.80 -7.01
N GLN A 441 -13.23 7.10 -7.44
CA GLN A 441 -12.91 6.87 -8.86
C GLN A 441 -12.82 8.18 -9.65
N VAL A 442 -11.97 9.09 -9.16
CA VAL A 442 -11.78 10.40 -9.79
C VAL A 442 -10.39 10.48 -10.40
N SER A 443 -10.33 10.83 -11.69
CA SER A 443 -9.09 11.09 -12.42
C SER A 443 -8.97 12.59 -12.70
N ILE A 444 -7.86 13.20 -12.34
CA ILE A 444 -7.58 14.61 -12.62
C ILE A 444 -6.34 14.65 -13.50
N ALA A 445 -6.54 14.90 -14.79
CA ALA A 445 -5.52 14.61 -15.78
C ALA A 445 -5.24 15.75 -16.76
N GLY A 446 -3.98 16.00 -17.08
CA GLY A 446 -3.60 16.93 -18.15
C GLY A 446 -4.00 18.39 -17.92
N ASN A 447 -4.17 18.81 -16.66
CA ASN A 447 -4.46 20.20 -16.32
C ASN A 447 -3.16 21.00 -16.22
N SER A 448 -3.15 22.26 -16.66
CA SER A 448 -1.95 23.09 -16.74
C SER A 448 -2.17 24.48 -16.15
N ASN A 449 -1.19 25.01 -15.42
CA ASN A 449 -1.23 26.37 -14.89
C ASN A 449 0.15 27.02 -15.05
N ALA A 450 0.25 28.25 -15.55
CA ALA A 450 1.54 28.96 -15.51
C ALA A 450 1.91 29.41 -14.08
N GLY A 451 0.95 29.49 -13.16
CA GLY A 451 1.18 29.65 -11.73
C GLY A 451 1.42 28.33 -10.99
N ASN A 452 1.30 28.35 -9.66
CA ASN A 452 1.48 27.16 -8.82
C ASN A 452 0.25 26.25 -8.85
N GLY A 453 0.44 24.94 -8.83
CA GLY A 453 -0.67 23.98 -8.86
C GLY A 453 -1.23 23.83 -10.26
N GLY A 454 -0.88 22.76 -11.00
CA GLY A 454 -1.48 22.51 -12.31
C GLY A 454 -2.94 22.08 -12.22
N ALA A 455 -3.27 21.22 -11.27
CA ALA A 455 -4.63 20.77 -11.01
C ALA A 455 -5.27 21.47 -9.81
N VAL A 456 -4.57 21.57 -8.67
CA VAL A 456 -5.09 22.13 -7.43
C VAL A 456 -4.13 23.18 -6.89
N SER A 457 -4.64 24.37 -6.57
CA SER A 457 -3.89 25.44 -5.92
C SER A 457 -4.71 25.99 -4.76
N VAL A 458 -4.25 25.75 -3.52
CA VAL A 458 -4.95 26.12 -2.29
C VAL A 458 -4.00 26.89 -1.37
N LYS A 459 -4.26 28.16 -1.06
CA LYS A 459 -3.36 28.88 -0.12
C LYS A 459 -3.65 28.57 1.36
N SER A 460 -4.69 27.80 1.65
CA SER A 460 -5.02 27.30 3.00
C SER A 460 -4.79 25.78 3.11
N LEU A 461 -5.50 25.09 4.01
CA LEU A 461 -5.41 23.64 4.20
C LEU A 461 -6.12 22.89 3.07
N LEU A 462 -5.47 21.86 2.52
CA LEU A 462 -6.08 20.90 1.61
C LEU A 462 -6.19 19.54 2.29
N THR A 463 -7.39 18.95 2.31
CA THR A 463 -7.63 17.55 2.64
C THR A 463 -8.18 16.84 1.40
N SER A 464 -7.59 15.71 1.04
CA SER A 464 -7.94 14.96 -0.16
C SER A 464 -7.99 13.49 0.21
N SER A 465 -9.14 12.84 0.09
CA SER A 465 -9.39 11.49 0.55
C SER A 465 -10.18 10.69 -0.48
N GLY A 466 -9.88 9.39 -0.57
CA GLY A 466 -10.53 8.42 -1.46
C GLY A 466 -9.74 8.15 -2.75
N PRO A 467 -10.13 7.12 -3.53
CA PRO A 467 -9.38 6.66 -4.71
C PRO A 467 -9.39 7.71 -5.82
N MET A 468 -8.35 8.56 -5.80
CA MET A 468 -8.14 9.64 -6.76
C MET A 468 -6.78 9.49 -7.42
N THR A 469 -6.69 9.84 -8.70
CA THR A 469 -5.43 9.81 -9.44
C THR A 469 -5.21 11.15 -10.12
N PHE A 470 -4.05 11.75 -9.86
CA PHE A 470 -3.52 12.88 -10.62
C PHE A 470 -2.60 12.34 -11.71
N THR A 471 -2.79 12.77 -12.95
CA THR A 471 -1.94 12.30 -14.05
C THR A 471 -1.61 13.40 -15.06
N GLY A 472 -0.33 13.64 -15.31
CA GLY A 472 0.09 14.54 -16.38
C GLY A 472 -0.27 16.02 -16.14
N ASN A 473 -0.54 16.42 -14.90
CA ASN A 473 -0.81 17.81 -14.55
C ASN A 473 0.50 18.62 -14.48
N ARG A 474 0.42 19.91 -14.84
CA ARG A 474 1.62 20.73 -15.09
C ARG A 474 1.53 22.12 -14.47
N ALA A 475 2.60 22.56 -13.82
CA ALA A 475 2.80 23.95 -13.46
C ALA A 475 3.94 24.53 -14.32
N THR A 476 3.66 25.45 -15.24
CA THR A 476 4.50 25.71 -16.42
C THR A 476 5.18 27.08 -16.48
N GLY A 477 4.89 28.00 -15.56
CA GLY A 477 5.51 29.32 -15.57
C GLY A 477 6.87 29.35 -14.88
N PRO A 478 7.68 30.40 -15.13
CA PRO A 478 8.95 30.58 -14.43
C PRO A 478 8.73 30.64 -12.90
N GLY A 479 9.39 29.73 -12.17
CA GLY A 479 9.24 29.64 -10.71
C GLY A 479 7.96 28.96 -10.22
N ALA A 480 7.14 28.42 -11.12
CA ALA A 480 5.96 27.65 -10.76
C ALA A 480 6.35 26.34 -10.07
N VAL A 481 5.54 25.95 -9.09
CA VAL A 481 5.74 24.76 -8.24
C VAL A 481 4.43 24.01 -8.03
N GLY A 482 4.49 22.72 -7.68
CA GLY A 482 3.30 21.91 -7.46
C GLY A 482 2.63 21.49 -8.77
N GLY A 483 3.23 20.60 -9.55
CA GLY A 483 2.74 20.25 -10.89
C GLY A 483 1.30 19.73 -10.88
N ALA A 484 0.93 18.88 -9.91
CA ALA A 484 -0.47 18.58 -9.63
C ALA A 484 -1.05 19.50 -8.54
N ILE A 485 -0.43 19.52 -7.36
CA ILE A 485 -0.97 20.18 -6.17
C ILE A 485 0.02 21.21 -5.62
N TYR A 486 -0.47 22.42 -5.41
CA TYR A 486 0.18 23.44 -4.57
C TYR A 486 -0.67 23.72 -3.34
N SER A 487 -0.06 23.69 -2.15
CA SER A 487 -0.64 24.28 -0.95
C SER A 487 0.32 25.24 -0.27
N ALA A 488 -0.20 26.38 0.20
CA ALA A 488 0.61 27.31 0.98
C ALA A 488 0.66 26.98 2.48
N SER A 489 -0.21 26.10 3.00
CA SER A 489 -0.33 25.80 4.44
C SER A 489 -0.14 24.33 4.78
N GLY A 490 -0.90 23.41 4.19
CA GLY A 490 -0.81 22.01 4.57
C GLY A 490 -1.66 21.12 3.68
N VAL A 491 -1.26 19.87 3.56
CA VAL A 491 -1.95 18.89 2.71
C VAL A 491 -2.11 17.59 3.49
N THR A 492 -3.34 17.08 3.56
CA THR A 492 -3.62 15.71 4.01
C THR A 492 -4.10 14.90 2.82
N LEU A 493 -3.37 13.86 2.43
CA LEU A 493 -3.74 12.96 1.34
C LEU A 493 -4.11 11.59 1.90
N THR A 494 -5.16 10.98 1.37
CA THR A 494 -5.52 9.59 1.65
C THR A 494 -6.05 8.89 0.43
N GLY A 495 -5.36 7.83 -0.03
CA GLY A 495 -5.78 7.07 -1.22
C GLY A 495 -5.55 7.80 -2.55
N VAL A 496 -4.63 8.77 -2.58
CA VAL A 496 -4.37 9.63 -3.75
C VAL A 496 -3.08 9.21 -4.46
N ALA A 497 -3.17 8.84 -5.74
CA ALA A 497 -2.02 8.50 -6.58
C ALA A 497 -1.60 9.67 -7.50
N PHE A 498 -0.31 9.71 -7.86
CA PHE A 498 0.27 10.70 -8.79
C PHE A 498 1.06 9.96 -9.88
N ASN A 499 0.95 10.44 -11.12
CA ASN A 499 1.62 9.84 -12.26
C ASN A 499 1.96 10.87 -13.34
N SER A 500 3.25 11.05 -13.64
CA SER A 500 3.73 11.97 -14.68
C SER A 500 3.33 13.45 -14.48
N ASP A 501 3.11 13.89 -13.25
CA ASP A 501 2.87 15.29 -12.89
C ASP A 501 4.20 16.07 -12.79
N THR A 502 4.28 17.26 -13.40
CA THR A 502 5.57 17.95 -13.68
C THR A 502 5.51 19.47 -13.47
N THR A 503 6.65 20.09 -13.19
CA THR A 503 6.85 21.56 -13.08
C THR A 503 7.85 22.06 -14.15
N SER A 504 7.41 22.73 -15.20
CA SER A 504 8.34 23.21 -16.24
C SER A 504 8.67 24.69 -16.05
N ALA A 505 9.95 25.07 -15.88
CA ALA A 505 10.41 26.43 -16.14
C ALA A 505 11.22 26.47 -17.43
N GLY A 506 10.69 27.15 -18.46
CA GLY A 506 11.42 27.51 -19.68
C GLY A 506 11.19 26.57 -20.86
N GLY A 507 10.87 27.16 -22.01
CA GLY A 507 10.35 26.44 -23.17
C GLY A 507 11.36 25.49 -23.83
N SER A 508 10.93 24.27 -24.05
CA SER A 508 10.75 23.73 -25.40
C SER A 508 9.64 22.68 -25.34
N GLN A 509 8.78 22.68 -26.34
CA GLN A 509 7.77 21.64 -26.54
C GLN A 509 8.46 20.26 -26.57
N PHE A 510 7.74 19.22 -26.14
CA PHE A 510 7.70 17.86 -26.73
C PHE A 510 7.53 16.72 -25.72
N ALA A 511 6.76 15.75 -26.21
CA ALA A 511 6.11 14.64 -25.53
C ALA A 511 7.06 13.44 -25.39
N GLY A 512 7.53 13.19 -24.17
CA GLY A 512 8.22 11.96 -23.81
C GLY A 512 7.99 11.63 -22.33
N PRO A 513 7.83 10.36 -21.95
CA PRO A 513 7.81 9.95 -20.54
C PRO A 513 9.25 10.02 -20.00
N GLY A 514 9.56 11.09 -19.26
CA GLY A 514 10.88 11.28 -18.63
C GLY A 514 11.43 12.72 -18.68
N ASN A 515 10.62 13.75 -18.44
CA ASN A 515 11.05 15.14 -18.56
C ASN A 515 11.49 15.76 -17.22
N THR A 516 12.67 16.37 -17.22
CA THR A 516 13.26 17.17 -16.13
C THR A 516 12.50 18.46 -15.90
N ALA A 517 11.91 18.57 -14.73
CA ALA A 517 11.42 19.80 -14.18
C ALA A 517 12.56 20.53 -13.45
N THR A 518 12.74 21.81 -13.76
CA THR A 518 13.84 22.63 -13.21
C THR A 518 13.47 23.29 -11.88
N THR A 519 12.19 23.28 -11.52
CA THR A 519 11.63 23.82 -10.27
C THR A 519 10.97 22.73 -9.44
N ALA A 520 10.85 22.93 -8.13
CA ALA A 520 10.50 21.88 -7.18
C ALA A 520 9.02 21.45 -7.19
N GLY A 521 8.75 20.18 -6.91
CA GLY A 521 7.43 19.65 -6.54
C GLY A 521 6.52 19.33 -7.73
N GLY A 522 6.94 18.50 -8.67
CA GLY A 522 6.16 17.96 -9.78
C GLY A 522 4.83 17.35 -9.39
N ALA A 523 4.74 16.61 -8.28
CA ALA A 523 3.46 16.13 -7.77
C ALA A 523 2.85 17.14 -6.78
N VAL A 524 3.54 17.37 -5.66
CA VAL A 524 3.03 18.20 -4.55
C VAL A 524 4.11 19.17 -4.09
N TYR A 525 3.74 20.44 -3.96
CA TYR A 525 4.58 21.46 -3.33
C TYR A 525 3.89 22.10 -2.12
N LEU A 526 4.62 22.15 -1.01
CA LEU A 526 4.22 22.89 0.19
C LEU A 526 5.03 24.17 0.39
N ALA A 527 4.35 25.32 0.44
CA ALA A 527 5.03 26.57 0.80
C ALA A 527 5.32 26.68 2.30
N SER A 528 4.48 26.08 3.14
CA SER A 528 4.66 25.94 4.59
C SER A 528 3.83 24.76 5.13
N GLY A 529 3.97 24.46 6.42
CA GLY A 529 3.22 23.47 7.21
C GLY A 529 3.35 22.00 6.78
N ASN A 530 2.35 21.17 7.12
CA ASN A 530 2.52 19.71 7.15
C ASN A 530 1.91 19.01 5.93
N LEU A 531 2.64 18.04 5.36
CA LEU A 531 2.15 17.03 4.42
C LEU A 531 1.86 15.75 5.21
N ALA A 532 0.61 15.52 5.58
CA ALA A 532 0.17 14.25 6.15
C ALA A 532 -0.27 13.30 5.03
N TYR A 533 0.36 12.15 4.94
CA TYR A 533 -0.08 11.09 4.03
C TYR A 533 -0.60 9.93 4.89
N SER A 534 -1.93 9.79 4.94
CA SER A 534 -2.60 8.69 5.64
C SER A 534 -3.14 7.69 4.63
N PHE A 535 -3.37 6.46 5.07
CA PHE A 535 -3.94 5.43 4.22
C PHE A 535 -5.12 4.79 4.93
N TYR A 536 -6.28 4.85 4.28
CA TYR A 536 -7.45 4.10 4.69
C TYR A 536 -7.76 3.11 3.56
N GLY A 537 -7.48 1.83 3.80
CA GLY A 537 -7.93 0.76 2.93
C GLY A 537 -9.43 0.54 3.13
N TYR A 538 -10.27 1.40 2.57
CA TYR A 538 -11.71 1.12 2.51
C TYR A 538 -11.94 0.08 1.41
N GLY A 539 -12.43 -1.11 1.78
CA GLY A 539 -12.94 -2.10 0.83
C GLY A 539 -11.94 -2.79 -0.12
N MET A 540 -10.63 -2.52 -0.02
CA MET A 540 -9.64 -3.23 -0.84
C MET A 540 -9.27 -4.57 -0.20
N SER A 541 -9.51 -5.67 -0.91
CA SER A 541 -9.24 -7.06 -0.46
C SER A 541 -7.76 -7.34 -0.15
N GLN A 542 -6.85 -6.45 -0.56
CA GLN A 542 -5.43 -6.40 -0.20
C GLN A 542 -5.00 -4.92 -0.11
N PRO A 543 -4.23 -4.48 0.91
CA PRO A 543 -3.62 -3.15 0.91
C PRO A 543 -2.60 -3.08 -0.22
N LYS A 544 -3.01 -2.58 -1.40
CA LYS A 544 -2.08 -2.30 -2.50
C LYS A 544 -1.15 -1.17 -2.07
N ALA A 545 0.15 -1.36 -2.28
CA ALA A 545 1.12 -0.29 -2.15
C ALA A 545 0.69 0.89 -3.03
N ILE A 546 0.74 2.12 -2.50
CA ILE A 546 0.62 3.30 -3.35
C ILE A 546 2.01 3.57 -3.90
N ILE A 547 2.13 3.43 -5.21
CA ILE A 547 3.36 3.67 -5.94
C ILE A 547 3.22 5.04 -6.59
N VAL A 548 3.99 6.00 -6.10
CA VAL A 548 4.17 7.29 -6.75
C VAL A 548 5.18 7.10 -7.86
N ASN A 549 4.78 7.44 -9.09
CA ASN A 549 5.49 7.10 -10.33
C ASN A 549 5.66 5.57 -10.55
N PRO A 550 4.58 4.85 -10.89
CA PRO A 550 4.63 3.41 -11.13
C PRO A 550 5.33 3.02 -12.45
N SER A 551 5.74 3.99 -13.27
CA SER A 551 6.34 3.72 -14.56
C SER A 551 7.78 3.19 -14.42
N ASN A 552 8.14 2.20 -15.25
CA ASN A 552 9.48 1.59 -15.30
C ASN A 552 10.56 2.53 -15.88
N ILE A 553 10.41 3.85 -15.76
CA ILE A 553 11.39 4.80 -16.32
C ILE A 553 12.67 4.69 -15.49
N ALA A 554 13.76 4.33 -16.17
CA ALA A 554 15.01 3.88 -15.58
C ALA A 554 15.75 4.94 -14.72
N VAL A 555 15.37 6.22 -14.82
CA VAL A 555 15.90 7.30 -13.98
C VAL A 555 14.82 8.39 -13.85
N PRO A 556 14.26 8.64 -12.64
CA PRO A 556 13.38 9.78 -12.43
C PRO A 556 14.18 11.07 -12.61
N ALA A 557 13.79 11.88 -13.59
CA ALA A 557 14.33 13.21 -13.75
C ALA A 557 14.03 14.05 -12.49
N VAL A 558 14.89 15.02 -12.17
CA VAL A 558 14.56 16.01 -11.11
C VAL A 558 13.22 16.68 -11.49
N GLY A 559 12.31 16.79 -10.52
CA GLY A 559 11.03 17.47 -10.66
C GLY A 559 9.87 16.66 -11.28
N ASP A 560 10.06 15.36 -11.56
CA ASP A 560 8.98 14.46 -12.01
C ASP A 560 8.35 13.73 -10.81
N ASN A 561 7.08 14.02 -10.52
CA ASN A 561 6.31 13.47 -9.40
C ASN A 561 6.97 13.59 -8.02
N ASP A 562 7.83 14.60 -7.80
CA ASP A 562 8.45 14.83 -6.50
C ASP A 562 7.52 15.56 -5.53
N PHE A 563 7.71 15.22 -4.27
CA PHE A 563 7.26 16.00 -3.12
C PHE A 563 8.36 16.99 -2.78
N ALA A 564 8.01 18.26 -2.68
CA ALA A 564 8.93 19.31 -2.27
C ALA A 564 8.28 20.26 -1.25
N CYS A 565 9.11 20.93 -0.49
CA CYS A 565 8.68 21.99 0.42
C CYS A 565 9.65 23.17 0.35
N LYS A 566 9.14 24.36 0.66
CA LYS A 566 9.91 25.61 0.57
C LYS A 566 11.04 25.69 1.58
N ASP A 567 10.81 25.19 2.79
CA ASP A 567 11.74 25.28 3.90
C ASP A 567 11.67 24.05 4.82
N SER A 568 12.56 24.03 5.81
CA SER A 568 12.71 22.93 6.76
C SER A 568 11.64 22.89 7.86
N SER A 569 10.72 23.86 7.92
CA SER A 569 9.62 23.86 8.90
C SER A 569 8.52 22.87 8.53
N ALA A 570 8.44 22.49 7.25
CA ALA A 570 7.46 21.52 6.80
C ALA A 570 7.73 20.13 7.39
N SER A 571 6.65 19.36 7.58
CA SER A 571 6.76 17.96 8.00
C SER A 571 5.99 17.03 7.09
N PHE A 572 6.65 15.99 6.60
CA PHE A 572 6.03 14.84 5.97
C PHE A 572 5.67 13.83 7.05
N ILE A 573 4.41 13.43 7.14
CA ILE A 573 3.93 12.48 8.14
C ILE A 573 3.31 11.30 7.39
N LYS A 574 4.03 10.17 7.33
CA LYS A 574 3.48 8.89 6.87
C LYS A 574 2.74 8.23 8.03
N MET A 575 1.43 8.16 7.89
CA MET A 575 0.54 7.48 8.83
C MET A 575 -0.22 6.36 8.11
N GLY A 576 -0.96 5.58 8.88
CA GLY A 576 -1.77 4.47 8.40
C GLY A 576 -1.73 3.37 9.44
N THR A 577 -2.64 3.42 10.40
CA THR A 577 -3.17 2.17 10.93
C THR A 577 -4.24 1.75 9.95
N GLY A 578 -4.33 0.46 9.60
CA GLY A 578 -5.57 -0.01 8.99
C GLY A 578 -6.71 0.43 9.91
N PHE A 579 -7.73 1.08 9.36
CA PHE A 579 -8.96 1.31 10.10
C PHE A 579 -9.38 -0.07 10.64
N PHE A 580 -9.64 -0.17 11.96
CA PHE A 580 -9.99 -1.43 12.65
C PHE A 580 -8.86 -2.43 12.99
N GLY A 581 -7.63 -1.98 13.24
CA GLY A 581 -6.60 -2.86 13.83
C GLY A 581 -6.02 -3.91 12.86
N ALA A 582 -6.27 -3.78 11.56
CA ALA A 582 -5.55 -4.54 10.55
C ALA A 582 -4.06 -4.19 10.63
N GLU A 583 -3.24 -5.22 10.90
CA GLU A 583 -1.83 -5.11 11.28
C GLU A 583 -0.93 -4.55 10.16
N VAL A 584 -1.44 -4.45 8.92
CA VAL A 584 -0.65 -4.06 7.75
C VAL A 584 -1.13 -2.72 7.20
N ALA A 585 -0.46 -1.67 7.61
CA ALA A 585 -0.49 -0.38 6.93
C ALA A 585 0.04 -0.54 5.50
N PRO A 586 -0.64 -0.02 4.46
CA PRO A 586 -0.12 -0.06 3.10
C PRO A 586 1.21 0.69 2.98
N ASP A 587 2.04 0.17 2.08
CA ASP A 587 3.34 0.71 1.74
C ASP A 587 3.17 1.99 0.89
N LEU A 588 3.98 3.01 1.19
CA LEU A 588 4.20 4.14 0.31
C LEU A 588 5.50 3.93 -0.45
N VAL A 589 5.43 3.69 -1.75
CA VAL A 589 6.59 3.52 -2.61
C VAL A 589 6.80 4.81 -3.40
N LEU A 590 7.94 5.46 -3.19
CA LEU A 590 8.37 6.66 -3.89
C LEU A 590 9.47 6.29 -4.89
N ASN A 591 9.09 6.14 -6.16
CA ASN A 591 10.03 5.91 -7.26
C ASN A 591 10.47 7.23 -7.90
N THR A 592 10.59 8.29 -7.11
CA THR A 592 10.82 9.66 -7.60
C THR A 592 12.04 10.30 -6.95
N ASN A 593 12.54 11.36 -7.56
CA ASN A 593 13.67 12.12 -7.06
C ASN A 593 13.18 13.29 -6.19
N ASN A 594 12.89 13.02 -4.91
CA ASN A 594 12.45 14.02 -3.93
C ASN A 594 13.65 14.77 -3.31
N GLY A 595 14.64 15.12 -4.14
CA GLY A 595 15.86 15.81 -3.73
C GLY A 595 15.62 17.22 -3.18
N GLN A 596 14.40 17.74 -3.29
CA GLN A 596 14.01 19.07 -2.83
C GLN A 596 13.11 19.05 -1.59
N TRP A 597 12.94 17.88 -0.96
CA TRP A 597 12.28 17.79 0.33
C TRP A 597 13.21 18.28 1.46
N LEU A 598 13.00 19.51 1.94
CA LEU A 598 13.82 20.12 2.99
C LEU A 598 13.30 19.86 4.42
N GLY A 599 12.06 19.40 4.54
CA GLY A 599 11.32 19.28 5.79
C GLY A 599 11.65 18.04 6.61
N ASN A 600 11.10 17.98 7.82
CA ASN A 600 11.19 16.79 8.67
C ASN A 600 10.30 15.66 8.13
N THR A 601 10.70 14.41 8.35
CA THR A 601 9.94 13.22 7.92
C THR A 601 9.62 12.36 9.13
N ASN A 602 8.36 12.06 9.38
CA ASN A 602 7.89 11.23 10.47
C ASN A 602 7.15 10.03 9.90
N ILE A 603 7.65 8.82 10.12
CA ILE A 603 7.05 7.57 9.65
C ILE A 603 6.51 6.84 10.86
N THR A 604 5.25 7.10 11.19
CA THR A 604 4.65 6.54 12.41
C THR A 604 4.26 5.08 12.20
N SER A 605 3.87 4.69 10.98
CA SER A 605 3.32 3.36 10.66
C SER A 605 3.48 2.98 9.18
N GLY A 606 3.62 1.66 8.93
CA GLY A 606 3.80 1.11 7.58
C GLY A 606 5.19 1.35 7.01
N LYS A 607 5.36 1.09 5.71
CA LYS A 607 6.64 1.27 5.02
C LYS A 607 6.66 2.56 4.20
N LEU A 608 7.74 3.33 4.31
CA LEU A 608 8.15 4.32 3.32
C LEU A 608 9.33 3.73 2.53
N ILE A 609 9.09 3.44 1.26
CA ILE A 609 10.04 2.77 0.38
C ILE A 609 10.52 3.77 -0.68
N ILE A 610 11.78 4.15 -0.65
CA ILE A 610 12.41 5.01 -1.65
C ILE A 610 13.08 4.13 -2.70
N GLY A 611 12.58 4.14 -3.92
CA GLY A 611 12.98 3.22 -4.99
C GLY A 611 12.54 1.78 -4.69
N GLY A 612 11.35 1.39 -5.13
CA GLY A 612 10.77 0.08 -4.85
C GLY A 612 11.49 -1.09 -5.53
N THR A 613 12.27 -0.84 -6.59
CA THR A 613 13.04 -1.85 -7.32
C THR A 613 14.46 -1.37 -7.62
N SER A 614 15.36 -2.28 -8.00
CA SER A 614 16.72 -1.92 -8.42
C SER A 614 16.75 -0.98 -9.62
N SER A 615 15.73 -1.01 -10.48
CA SER A 615 15.59 -0.08 -11.62
C SER A 615 15.22 1.34 -11.20
N ASN A 616 14.81 1.53 -9.94
CA ASN A 616 14.48 2.83 -9.36
C ASN A 616 15.54 3.28 -8.33
N SER A 617 16.77 2.79 -8.41
CA SER A 617 17.86 3.15 -7.47
C SER A 617 18.26 4.62 -7.51
N ALA A 618 17.87 5.34 -8.57
CA ALA A 618 18.04 6.79 -8.69
C ALA A 618 17.01 7.60 -7.87
N ALA A 619 16.00 6.96 -7.27
CA ALA A 619 15.05 7.63 -6.38
C ALA A 619 15.79 8.24 -5.18
N LYS A 620 15.33 9.42 -4.75
CA LYS A 620 15.94 10.18 -3.65
C LYS A 620 14.88 10.68 -2.68
N TRP A 621 15.26 10.83 -1.42
CA TRP A 621 14.48 11.56 -0.41
C TRP A 621 15.40 12.54 0.32
N GLY A 622 15.12 13.84 0.22
CA GLY A 622 15.92 14.90 0.81
C GLY A 622 17.10 15.36 -0.06
N PRO A 623 17.65 16.56 0.19
CA PRO A 623 18.71 17.15 -0.62
C PRO A 623 20.07 16.50 -0.36
N SER A 624 20.84 16.30 -1.43
CA SER A 624 22.21 15.77 -1.34
C SER A 624 23.21 16.75 -0.73
N SER A 625 22.85 18.03 -0.62
CA SER A 625 23.66 19.10 -0.05
C SER A 625 22.77 20.21 0.53
N GLY A 626 23.21 20.89 1.58
CA GLY A 626 22.45 21.96 2.23
C GLY A 626 21.64 21.47 3.44
N ALA A 627 20.60 22.21 3.81
CA ALA A 627 19.76 21.90 4.97
C ALA A 627 18.95 20.63 4.72
N GLN A 628 19.35 19.54 5.38
CA GLN A 628 18.61 18.28 5.39
C GLN A 628 17.68 18.24 6.61
N GLY A 629 16.47 17.72 6.45
CA GLY A 629 15.52 17.54 7.55
C GLY A 629 15.91 16.41 8.50
N THR A 630 15.19 16.31 9.62
CA THR A 630 15.24 15.15 10.53
C THR A 630 14.24 14.10 10.09
N ILE A 631 14.64 12.82 10.11
CA ILE A 631 13.78 11.68 9.82
C ILE A 631 13.60 10.84 11.09
N ASN A 632 12.36 10.63 11.52
CA ASN A 632 12.00 9.76 12.63
C ASN A 632 11.18 8.58 12.11
N VAL A 633 11.58 7.36 12.46
CA VAL A 633 10.92 6.11 12.05
C VAL A 633 10.39 5.39 13.29
N GLY A 634 9.11 5.03 13.31
CA GLY A 634 8.43 4.46 14.48
C GLY A 634 7.92 5.52 15.47
N SER A 635 7.22 5.06 16.51
CA SER A 635 6.34 5.88 17.36
C SER A 635 7.01 7.12 17.96
N VAL A 636 6.76 8.27 17.33
CA VAL A 636 6.55 9.53 18.05
C VAL A 636 5.08 9.52 18.48
N PRO A 637 4.71 9.88 19.73
CA PRO A 637 3.31 10.03 20.13
C PRO A 637 2.62 11.02 19.19
N TYR A 638 1.92 10.53 18.17
CA TYR A 638 1.13 11.39 17.31
C TYR A 638 -0.18 11.66 18.02
N VAL A 639 -0.33 12.88 18.53
CA VAL A 639 -1.62 13.38 18.98
C VAL A 639 -2.42 13.67 17.71
N ASN A 640 -3.46 12.87 17.45
CA ASN A 640 -4.36 13.12 16.33
C ASN A 640 -4.94 14.55 16.47
N PRO A 641 -4.70 15.47 15.52
CA PRO A 641 -5.20 16.83 15.60
C PRO A 641 -6.73 16.89 15.43
N ASN A 642 -7.38 15.79 15.05
CA ASN A 642 -8.83 15.70 15.00
C ASN A 642 -9.41 15.38 16.40
N PRO A 643 -10.14 16.32 17.04
CA PRO A 643 -10.71 16.14 18.38
C PRO A 643 -11.83 15.07 18.43
N TYR A 644 -12.30 14.56 17.29
CA TYR A 644 -13.36 13.54 17.24
C TYR A 644 -12.88 12.10 17.45
N TYR A 645 -11.57 11.83 17.42
CA TYR A 645 -11.04 10.49 17.67
C TYR A 645 -10.47 10.39 19.09
N ARG A 646 -10.99 9.45 19.90
CA ARG A 646 -10.56 9.25 21.30
C ARG A 646 -9.03 9.09 21.39
N SER A 647 -8.45 9.70 22.42
CA SER A 647 -7.02 9.74 22.74
C SER A 647 -6.43 8.44 23.28
N GLU A 648 -6.99 7.29 22.92
CA GLU A 648 -6.40 5.99 23.31
C GLU A 648 -5.02 5.87 22.65
N PRO A 649 -3.94 5.63 23.40
CA PRO A 649 -2.62 5.46 22.82
C PRO A 649 -2.64 4.25 21.88
N LEU A 650 -2.54 4.52 20.57
CA LEU A 650 -2.44 3.47 19.56
C LEU A 650 -1.24 2.56 19.92
N PRO A 651 -1.38 1.22 19.83
CA PRO A 651 -0.28 0.30 20.10
C PRO A 651 0.92 0.70 19.24
N ALA A 652 2.12 0.72 19.84
CA ALA A 652 3.35 1.22 19.20
C ALA A 652 3.48 0.69 17.77
N THR A 653 3.19 1.55 16.80
CA THR A 653 3.12 1.15 15.40
C THR A 653 4.52 1.02 14.83
N LYS A 654 4.75 -0.06 14.08
CA LYS A 654 6.06 -0.37 13.48
C LYS A 654 6.22 0.43 12.18
N GLY A 655 6.93 1.55 12.24
CA GLY A 655 7.37 2.28 11.05
C GLY A 655 8.55 1.56 10.39
N THR A 656 8.58 1.50 9.06
CA THR A 656 9.70 0.96 8.29
C THR A 656 10.17 1.98 7.24
N LEU A 657 11.47 2.14 7.09
CA LEU A 657 12.09 3.03 6.09
C LEU A 657 13.18 2.30 5.33
N GLY A 658 13.24 2.47 4.01
CA GLY A 658 14.35 2.00 3.19
C GLY A 658 13.99 1.90 1.71
N GLY A 659 14.50 0.90 1.00
CA GLY A 659 14.32 0.72 -0.46
C GLY A 659 15.65 0.65 -1.22
N PHE A 660 15.62 0.75 -2.55
CA PHE A 660 16.81 0.76 -3.44
C PHE A 660 17.38 2.17 -3.71
N GLY A 661 16.64 3.22 -3.35
CA GLY A 661 17.04 4.62 -3.54
C GLY A 661 17.97 5.16 -2.45
N THR A 662 18.25 6.47 -2.51
CA THR A 662 19.10 7.16 -1.54
C THR A 662 18.28 8.09 -0.64
N ILE A 663 18.46 7.97 0.67
CA ILE A 663 17.82 8.83 1.68
C ILE A 663 18.86 9.78 2.25
N TYR A 664 18.60 11.08 2.21
CA TYR A 664 19.43 12.12 2.79
C TYR A 664 18.75 12.72 4.02
N ALA A 665 19.47 12.81 5.14
CA ALA A 665 18.94 13.36 6.39
C ALA A 665 20.04 14.03 7.22
N ASN A 666 19.70 15.10 7.95
CA ASN A 666 20.61 15.63 8.96
C ASN A 666 20.63 14.72 10.19
N THR A 667 19.49 14.18 10.58
CA THR A 667 19.38 13.20 11.66
C THR A 667 18.39 12.13 11.24
N LEU A 668 18.75 10.87 11.44
CA LEU A 668 17.88 9.73 11.17
C LEU A 668 17.78 8.87 12.43
N THR A 669 16.58 8.82 12.99
CA THR A 669 16.29 8.11 14.23
C THR A 669 15.29 6.99 14.00
N PHE A 670 15.73 5.76 14.20
CA PHE A 670 14.85 4.60 14.29
C PHE A 670 14.44 4.38 15.75
N ASN A 671 13.18 4.68 16.09
CA ASN A 671 12.62 4.47 17.41
C ASN A 671 12.45 2.96 17.71
N PRO A 672 12.37 2.54 19.00
CA PRO A 672 12.11 1.16 19.36
C PRO A 672 10.89 0.58 18.62
N GLY A 673 11.05 -0.61 18.04
CA GLY A 673 10.01 -1.28 17.26
C GLY A 673 9.94 -0.88 15.78
N SER A 674 10.70 0.11 15.33
CA SER A 674 10.86 0.40 13.89
C SER A 674 11.84 -0.56 13.20
N SER A 675 11.77 -0.61 11.86
CA SER A 675 12.60 -1.48 11.02
C SER A 675 13.28 -0.72 9.89
N TRP A 676 14.49 -1.13 9.54
CA TRP A 676 15.17 -0.66 8.32
C TRP A 676 14.93 -1.66 7.19
N LEU A 677 14.35 -1.20 6.08
CA LEU A 677 14.19 -1.98 4.85
C LEU A 677 15.48 -1.95 4.02
N LEU A 678 16.32 -2.95 4.21
CA LEU A 678 17.59 -3.07 3.48
C LEU A 678 17.34 -3.78 2.14
N SER A 679 17.41 -3.03 1.04
CA SER A 679 17.23 -3.56 -0.31
C SER A 679 18.55 -3.58 -1.07
N ALA A 680 18.88 -4.72 -1.68
CA ALA A 680 20.10 -4.90 -2.47
C ALA A 680 19.86 -5.91 -3.60
N GLY A 681 20.46 -5.65 -4.77
CA GLY A 681 20.37 -6.49 -5.96
C GLY A 681 21.00 -5.83 -7.19
N ASN A 682 21.47 -6.61 -8.15
CA ASN A 682 22.06 -6.13 -9.41
C ASN A 682 23.21 -5.11 -9.24
N GLY A 683 24.04 -5.27 -8.19
CA GLY A 683 25.15 -4.35 -7.92
C GLY A 683 24.75 -3.00 -7.33
N THR A 684 23.46 -2.78 -7.03
CA THR A 684 22.98 -1.59 -6.32
C THR A 684 22.40 -1.97 -4.96
N ALA A 685 22.49 -1.05 -4.02
CA ALA A 685 21.78 -1.14 -2.74
C ALA A 685 21.27 0.26 -2.40
N GLY A 686 20.14 0.32 -1.69
CA GLY A 686 19.70 1.58 -1.10
C GLY A 686 20.73 2.09 -0.11
N SER A 687 20.85 3.42 0.01
CA SER A 687 21.80 4.04 0.92
C SER A 687 21.14 5.08 1.82
N LEU A 688 21.55 5.08 3.09
CA LEU A 688 21.19 6.10 4.09
C LEU A 688 22.35 7.09 4.22
N ASN A 689 22.25 8.27 3.62
CA ASN A 689 23.26 9.31 3.72
C ASN A 689 22.88 10.35 4.79
N VAL A 690 23.39 10.14 6.01
CA VAL A 690 23.09 10.98 7.17
C VAL A 690 24.26 11.91 7.46
N THR A 691 24.05 13.21 7.48
CA THR A 691 25.16 14.16 7.73
C THR A 691 25.42 14.41 9.21
N GLY A 692 24.42 14.24 10.06
CA GLY A 692 24.54 14.30 11.53
C GLY A 692 24.38 12.91 12.17
N GLN A 693 23.45 12.78 13.12
CA GLN A 693 23.32 11.59 13.95
C GLN A 693 22.47 10.49 13.29
N LEU A 694 22.98 9.26 13.27
CA LEU A 694 22.25 8.05 12.84
C LEU A 694 22.02 7.10 14.03
N THR A 695 20.76 6.82 14.35
CA THR A 695 20.38 5.73 15.27
C THR A 695 19.88 4.53 14.47
N LEU A 696 20.44 3.34 14.68
CA LEU A 696 20.02 2.12 13.98
C LEU A 696 18.88 1.39 14.71
N PRO A 697 17.94 0.74 13.99
CA PRO A 697 16.92 -0.11 14.62
C PRO A 697 17.55 -1.40 15.18
N THR A 698 16.77 -2.17 15.93
CA THR A 698 17.11 -3.55 16.31
C THR A 698 16.55 -4.60 15.35
N THR A 699 15.76 -4.18 14.35
CA THR A 699 15.11 -5.06 13.38
C THR A 699 15.39 -4.62 11.94
N LEU A 700 15.49 -5.60 11.04
CA LEU A 700 15.60 -5.40 9.59
C LEU A 700 14.39 -6.01 8.89
N ASP A 701 13.83 -5.27 7.94
CA ASP A 701 12.97 -5.85 6.93
C ASP A 701 13.86 -6.24 5.73
N THR A 702 13.91 -7.55 5.44
CA THR A 702 14.71 -8.13 4.35
C THR A 702 13.85 -8.60 3.18
N SER A 703 12.55 -8.25 3.17
CA SER A 703 11.61 -8.68 2.13
C SER A 703 11.97 -8.21 0.72
N ALA A 704 12.76 -7.14 0.59
CA ALA A 704 13.24 -6.60 -0.68
C ALA A 704 14.67 -7.06 -1.07
N MET A 705 15.27 -8.00 -0.32
CA MET A 705 16.54 -8.62 -0.73
C MET A 705 16.30 -9.74 -1.75
N SER A 706 16.89 -9.61 -2.94
CA SER A 706 16.95 -10.71 -3.90
C SER A 706 18.22 -11.53 -3.67
N ALA A 707 18.12 -12.87 -3.75
CA ALA A 707 19.27 -13.77 -3.67
C ALA A 707 20.22 -13.67 -4.88
N THR A 708 19.91 -12.84 -5.87
CA THR A 708 20.68 -12.68 -7.11
C THR A 708 21.94 -11.85 -6.89
N THR A 709 23.09 -12.50 -7.06
CA THR A 709 24.47 -11.98 -7.26
C THR A 709 24.73 -10.59 -6.67
N PHE A 710 25.14 -10.55 -5.40
CA PHE A 710 26.00 -9.47 -4.92
C PHE A 710 27.24 -9.40 -5.82
N PRO A 711 27.78 -8.19 -6.12
CA PRO A 711 29.00 -8.08 -6.90
C PRO A 711 30.10 -8.89 -6.21
N GLY A 712 30.62 -9.90 -6.90
CA GLY A 712 31.50 -10.94 -6.33
C GLY A 712 32.82 -10.46 -5.74
N SER A 713 33.11 -9.15 -5.79
CA SER A 713 34.34 -8.55 -5.29
C SER A 713 34.14 -7.20 -4.58
N GLY A 714 32.90 -6.80 -4.24
CA GLY A 714 32.61 -5.42 -3.81
C GLY A 714 31.84 -5.30 -2.51
N PHE A 715 32.28 -4.37 -1.65
CA PHE A 715 31.46 -3.78 -0.61
C PHE A 715 30.54 -2.71 -1.21
N VAL A 716 29.29 -2.65 -0.76
CA VAL A 716 28.37 -1.56 -1.12
C VAL A 716 28.12 -0.72 0.12
N THR A 717 28.37 0.59 0.04
CA THR A 717 28.04 1.51 1.13
C THR A 717 26.52 1.62 1.25
N VAL A 718 25.97 1.20 2.37
CA VAL A 718 24.53 1.22 2.65
C VAL A 718 24.14 2.29 3.66
N ALA A 719 25.11 2.86 4.38
CA ALA A 719 24.90 4.07 5.15
C ALA A 719 26.19 4.90 5.29
N THR A 720 26.04 6.23 5.36
CA THR A 720 27.05 7.17 5.85
C THR A 720 26.44 7.99 6.98
N TYR A 721 27.26 8.37 7.97
CA TYR A 721 26.80 9.13 9.14
C TYR A 721 27.87 10.10 9.63
N GLY A 722 27.47 11.25 10.18
CA GLY A 722 28.39 12.19 10.84
C GLY A 722 28.75 11.74 12.24
N SER A 723 27.77 11.26 13.01
CA SER A 723 27.97 10.71 14.35
C SER A 723 26.96 9.61 14.69
N LEU A 724 27.28 8.82 15.71
CA LEU A 724 26.37 7.87 16.35
C LEU A 724 25.95 8.43 17.72
N PRO A 725 24.86 7.92 18.33
CA PRO A 725 24.48 8.31 19.69
C PRO A 725 25.63 8.10 20.68
N THR A 726 25.86 9.08 21.55
CA THR A 726 26.96 9.10 22.54
C THR A 726 26.99 7.80 23.35
N GLY A 727 28.15 7.16 23.44
CA GLY A 727 28.32 5.88 24.15
C GLY A 727 27.97 4.63 23.34
N SER A 728 27.52 4.77 22.08
CA SER A 728 27.24 3.63 21.21
C SER A 728 28.52 3.06 20.59
N ASN A 729 28.71 1.75 20.67
CA ASN A 729 29.70 1.03 19.87
C ASN A 729 29.01 0.53 18.58
N ILE A 730 29.46 0.99 17.41
CA ILE A 730 28.85 0.58 16.13
C ILE A 730 28.83 -0.95 15.96
N THR A 731 29.81 -1.67 16.52
CA THR A 731 29.86 -3.13 16.47
C THR A 731 28.72 -3.76 17.25
N SER A 732 28.37 -3.22 18.43
CA SER A 732 27.24 -3.74 19.22
C SER A 732 25.89 -3.38 18.60
N LEU A 733 25.78 -2.22 17.94
CA LEU A 733 24.59 -1.83 17.19
C LEU A 733 24.37 -2.71 15.95
N LEU A 734 25.45 -3.10 15.25
CA LEU A 734 25.36 -3.94 14.05
C LEU A 734 25.15 -5.42 14.36
N ALA A 735 25.49 -5.90 15.56
CA ALA A 735 25.34 -7.31 15.94
C ALA A 735 23.91 -7.88 15.75
N PRO A 736 22.83 -7.28 16.29
CA PRO A 736 21.47 -7.78 16.07
C PRO A 736 21.05 -7.73 14.60
N LEU A 737 21.50 -6.73 13.84
CA LEU A 737 21.20 -6.61 12.41
C LEU A 737 21.93 -7.67 11.58
N ASN A 738 23.21 -7.90 11.87
CA ASN A 738 24.01 -8.93 11.22
C ASN A 738 23.41 -10.33 11.41
N ALA A 739 22.90 -10.64 12.61
CA ALA A 739 22.21 -11.90 12.86
C ALA A 739 21.06 -12.15 11.87
N LEU A 740 20.29 -11.10 11.51
CA LEU A 740 19.15 -11.20 10.61
C LEU A 740 19.52 -11.39 9.12
N ILE A 741 20.71 -10.94 8.70
CA ILE A 741 21.16 -11.02 7.28
C ILE A 741 22.18 -12.14 7.02
N THR A 742 22.69 -12.81 8.06
CA THR A 742 23.60 -13.95 7.90
C THR A 742 23.04 -15.06 7.01
N LYS A 743 21.71 -15.26 7.00
CA LYS A 743 21.02 -16.21 6.11
C LYS A 743 21.21 -15.92 4.62
N TYR A 744 21.62 -14.70 4.25
CA TYR A 744 21.95 -14.30 2.88
C TYR A 744 23.47 -14.32 2.60
N ASN A 745 24.28 -14.83 3.53
CA ASN A 745 25.75 -14.78 3.47
C ASN A 745 26.29 -13.34 3.37
N LEU A 746 25.62 -12.39 4.04
CA LEU A 746 26.00 -10.98 4.08
C LEU A 746 26.34 -10.52 5.50
N LYS A 747 27.11 -9.43 5.59
CA LYS A 747 27.50 -8.75 6.82
C LYS A 747 27.59 -7.25 6.60
N LEU A 748 26.98 -6.50 7.51
CA LEU A 748 27.21 -5.09 7.74
C LEU A 748 28.51 -4.91 8.52
N SER A 749 29.44 -4.16 7.94
CA SER A 749 30.73 -3.83 8.55
C SER A 749 30.89 -2.32 8.68
N PRO A 750 31.39 -1.81 9.82
CA PRO A 750 31.68 -0.40 9.97
C PRO A 750 32.88 -0.01 9.10
N VAL A 751 32.82 1.19 8.52
CA VAL A 751 33.95 1.89 7.89
C VAL A 751 34.02 3.29 8.48
N THR A 752 35.10 4.03 8.22
CA THR A 752 35.21 5.43 8.66
C THR A 752 34.00 6.23 8.16
N ASN A 753 33.17 6.70 9.08
CA ASN A 753 31.93 7.45 8.82
C ASN A 753 30.89 6.73 7.94
N GLY A 754 30.84 5.39 8.00
CA GLY A 754 29.84 4.65 7.24
C GLY A 754 29.68 3.18 7.62
N ILE A 755 28.76 2.54 6.91
CA ILE A 755 28.42 1.13 7.02
C ILE A 755 28.41 0.55 5.62
N VAL A 756 29.18 -0.50 5.41
CA VAL A 756 29.21 -1.26 4.16
C VAL A 756 28.54 -2.61 4.33
N LEU A 757 27.85 -3.06 3.28
CA LEU A 757 27.30 -4.38 3.14
C LEU A 757 28.23 -5.20 2.24
N GLY A 758 28.72 -6.33 2.75
CA GLY A 758 29.60 -7.24 2.02
C GLY A 758 29.35 -8.70 2.40
N PRO A 759 30.10 -9.66 1.82
CA PRO A 759 29.96 -11.08 2.14
C PRO A 759 30.31 -11.37 3.61
N LEU A 760 29.59 -12.31 4.24
CA LEU A 760 29.82 -12.72 5.64
C LEU A 760 31.26 -13.17 5.91
N ASN A 761 31.86 -13.85 4.92
CA ASN A 761 33.20 -14.43 4.98
C ASN A 761 34.32 -13.52 4.42
N TYR A 762 34.00 -12.25 4.14
CA TYR A 762 35.03 -11.31 3.69
C TYR A 762 35.75 -10.72 4.92
N ASN A 763 36.95 -11.23 5.20
CA ASN A 763 37.88 -10.58 6.11
C ASN A 763 38.58 -9.44 5.34
N PRO A 764 38.45 -8.17 5.75
CA PRO A 764 39.11 -7.04 5.07
C PRO A 764 40.65 -7.13 5.05
N THR A 765 41.25 -8.09 5.76
CA THR A 765 42.68 -8.41 5.65
C THR A 765 43.03 -9.35 4.48
N GLY A 766 42.09 -9.71 3.61
CA GLY A 766 42.36 -10.45 2.36
C GLY A 766 42.41 -11.98 2.50
N LEU A 767 41.86 -12.55 3.58
CA LEU A 767 41.79 -14.00 3.77
C LEU A 767 40.35 -14.50 3.61
N TRP A 768 40.06 -15.16 2.50
CA TRP A 768 38.79 -15.87 2.30
C TRP A 768 38.74 -17.08 3.25
N SER A 769 37.81 -17.10 4.20
CA SER A 769 37.49 -18.30 5.00
C SER A 769 36.25 -18.98 4.40
N GLY A 770 36.47 -19.74 3.33
CA GLY A 770 35.43 -20.11 2.36
C GLY A 770 34.97 -21.56 2.29
N VAL A 771 35.51 -22.50 3.07
CA VAL A 771 34.90 -23.84 3.30
C VAL A 771 35.37 -24.35 4.65
N SER A 772 34.46 -24.82 5.51
CA SER A 772 34.87 -25.51 6.74
C SER A 772 35.69 -26.74 6.37
N GLY A 773 36.99 -26.74 6.72
CA GLY A 773 37.94 -27.82 6.41
C GLY A 773 38.89 -27.57 5.24
N VAL A 774 38.73 -26.51 4.44
CA VAL A 774 39.66 -26.17 3.36
C VAL A 774 40.48 -24.95 3.77
N GLN A 775 41.79 -25.15 3.91
CA GLN A 775 42.73 -24.06 4.14
C GLN A 775 42.92 -23.25 2.86
N TYR A 776 43.17 -21.95 2.96
CA TYR A 776 43.46 -21.06 1.83
C TYR A 776 44.80 -20.35 2.06
N ALA A 777 45.56 -20.13 0.99
CA ALA A 777 46.73 -19.25 0.99
C ALA A 777 46.38 -17.95 0.28
N ALA A 778 46.75 -16.82 0.88
CA ALA A 778 46.69 -15.52 0.21
C ALA A 778 47.89 -15.39 -0.73
N VAL A 779 47.65 -15.25 -2.02
CA VAL A 779 48.72 -15.13 -3.02
C VAL A 779 48.74 -13.71 -3.56
N THR A 780 49.82 -12.98 -3.34
CA THR A 780 50.06 -11.65 -3.91
C THR A 780 50.95 -11.78 -5.13
N PHE A 781 50.48 -11.37 -6.28
CA PHE A 781 51.26 -11.34 -7.51
C PHE A 781 51.95 -9.99 -7.64
N GLN A 782 53.25 -9.97 -7.88
CA GLN A 782 54.04 -8.76 -8.17
C GLN A 782 54.72 -8.90 -9.51
N ALA A 783 54.46 -8.00 -10.46
CA ALA A 783 55.10 -8.06 -11.77
C ALA A 783 55.76 -6.72 -12.14
N PRO A 784 57.10 -6.67 -12.33
CA PRO A 784 57.76 -5.50 -12.87
C PRO A 784 57.70 -5.54 -14.40
N VAL A 785 56.54 -5.17 -14.98
CA VAL A 785 56.35 -5.13 -16.44
C VAL A 785 56.00 -3.73 -16.88
N SER A 786 56.74 -3.21 -17.86
CA SER A 786 56.38 -1.97 -18.56
C SER A 786 55.21 -2.23 -19.50
N VAL A 787 54.12 -1.48 -19.30
CA VAL A 787 53.09 -1.28 -20.31
C VAL A 787 53.60 -0.25 -21.33
N THR A 788 53.35 -0.51 -22.60
CA THR A 788 53.96 0.22 -23.72
C THR A 788 53.03 1.27 -24.32
N LYS A 789 51.73 1.22 -23.99
CA LYS A 789 50.72 2.15 -24.50
C LYS A 789 49.73 2.57 -23.42
N VAL A 790 49.20 3.78 -23.59
CA VAL A 790 48.09 4.31 -22.79
C VAL A 790 46.86 3.40 -22.93
N GLY A 791 46.29 2.99 -21.80
CA GLY A 791 45.15 2.07 -21.75
C GLY A 791 45.51 0.59 -21.66
N GLU A 792 46.79 0.21 -21.76
CA GLU A 792 47.21 -1.17 -21.48
C GLU A 792 47.20 -1.46 -19.97
N GLY A 793 46.89 -2.71 -19.62
CA GLY A 793 46.88 -3.22 -18.24
C GLY A 793 47.46 -4.61 -18.13
N LEU A 794 47.65 -5.09 -16.90
CA LEU A 794 48.03 -6.48 -16.63
C LEU A 794 46.88 -7.25 -16.01
N LEU A 795 46.66 -8.46 -16.52
CA LEU A 795 45.64 -9.39 -16.04
C LEU A 795 46.30 -10.73 -15.73
N ILE A 796 46.04 -11.31 -14.56
CA ILE A 796 46.40 -12.70 -14.27
C ILE A 796 45.19 -13.59 -14.46
N LYS A 797 45.34 -14.63 -15.27
CA LYS A 797 44.38 -15.74 -15.34
C LYS A 797 44.91 -16.87 -14.49
N TYR A 798 44.08 -17.50 -13.67
CA TYR A 798 44.48 -18.68 -12.90
C TYR A 798 43.39 -19.76 -12.91
N GLY A 799 43.79 -21.02 -12.74
CA GLY A 799 42.88 -22.16 -12.74
C GLY A 799 43.61 -23.49 -12.55
N LYS A 800 42.90 -24.61 -12.69
CA LYS A 800 43.51 -25.94 -12.58
C LYS A 800 44.47 -26.18 -13.77
N PRO A 801 45.71 -26.65 -13.51
CA PRO A 801 46.65 -26.93 -14.59
C PRO A 801 46.13 -28.05 -15.48
N ASN A 802 46.33 -27.92 -16.78
CA ASN A 802 46.12 -29.02 -17.70
C ASN A 802 47.21 -30.09 -17.46
N THR A 803 46.82 -31.24 -16.92
CA THR A 803 47.75 -32.35 -16.61
C THR A 803 48.42 -32.95 -17.84
N SER A 804 47.90 -32.68 -19.04
CA SER A 804 48.48 -33.12 -20.32
C SER A 804 49.51 -32.15 -20.90
N TRP A 805 49.70 -30.98 -20.28
CA TRP A 805 50.62 -29.96 -20.78
C TRP A 805 52.09 -30.39 -20.61
N ARG A 806 52.80 -30.60 -21.72
CA ARG A 806 54.19 -31.11 -21.76
C ARG A 806 55.26 -30.08 -22.14
N GLY A 807 54.91 -28.79 -22.23
CA GLY A 807 55.86 -27.70 -22.50
C GLY A 807 56.52 -27.78 -23.88
N SER A 808 55.98 -27.04 -24.86
CA SER A 808 56.58 -26.59 -26.14
C SER A 808 55.65 -26.69 -27.37
N GLY A 809 54.50 -27.36 -27.28
CA GLY A 809 53.52 -27.41 -28.37
C GLY A 809 52.56 -26.22 -28.34
N VAL A 810 52.52 -25.43 -29.42
CA VAL A 810 51.80 -24.15 -29.53
C VAL A 810 50.25 -24.23 -29.41
N ASN A 811 49.67 -25.43 -29.26
CA ASN A 811 48.21 -25.64 -29.33
C ASN A 811 47.59 -26.41 -28.15
N GLN A 812 48.31 -26.65 -27.04
CA GLN A 812 47.68 -27.23 -25.85
C GLN A 812 47.20 -26.14 -24.87
N PRO A 813 45.93 -26.17 -24.42
CA PRO A 813 45.43 -25.19 -23.46
C PRO A 813 46.17 -25.36 -22.13
N PHE A 814 46.68 -24.26 -21.59
CA PHE A 814 47.46 -24.25 -20.34
C PHE A 814 46.57 -24.55 -19.11
N PHE A 815 45.32 -24.10 -19.14
CA PHE A 815 44.29 -24.42 -18.16
C PHE A 815 43.52 -25.67 -18.58
N ASN A 816 43.05 -26.46 -17.63
CA ASN A 816 42.16 -27.58 -17.92
C ASN A 816 40.83 -27.06 -18.48
N THR A 817 40.51 -27.39 -19.74
CA THR A 817 39.30 -26.90 -20.43
C THR A 817 38.02 -27.63 -20.03
N SER A 818 38.11 -28.76 -19.30
CA SER A 818 36.92 -29.51 -18.86
C SER A 818 36.31 -28.98 -17.56
N GLU A 819 37.01 -28.11 -16.83
CA GLU A 819 36.62 -27.65 -15.50
C GLU A 819 36.61 -26.11 -15.45
N SER A 820 35.52 -25.49 -15.91
CA SER A 820 35.26 -24.03 -15.86
C SER A 820 36.29 -23.11 -16.54
N THR A 821 35.85 -21.93 -16.97
CA THR A 821 36.74 -20.90 -17.51
C THR A 821 37.71 -20.41 -16.44
N PRO A 822 39.00 -20.17 -16.75
CA PRO A 822 39.97 -19.64 -15.79
C PRO A 822 39.48 -18.31 -15.21
N THR A 823 39.81 -18.06 -13.94
CA THR A 823 39.41 -16.84 -13.21
C THR A 823 40.42 -15.73 -13.46
N ASN A 824 39.91 -14.49 -13.59
CA ASN A 824 40.70 -13.31 -13.92
C ASN A 824 40.95 -12.45 -12.67
N ILE A 825 42.19 -11.99 -12.47
CA ILE A 825 42.61 -10.98 -11.49
C ILE A 825 43.20 -9.80 -12.26
N LEU A 826 42.60 -8.62 -12.16
CA LEU A 826 43.18 -7.41 -12.69
C LEU A 826 44.26 -6.90 -11.71
N LEU A 827 45.47 -6.64 -12.20
CA LEU A 827 46.55 -6.11 -11.36
C LEU A 827 46.45 -4.58 -11.31
N ASN A 828 46.57 -4.03 -10.10
CA ASN A 828 46.66 -2.60 -9.89
C ASN A 828 48.11 -2.13 -9.95
N ASN A 829 48.34 -0.95 -10.53
CA ASN A 829 49.65 -0.33 -10.50
C ASN A 829 49.90 0.25 -9.10
N SER A 830 50.95 -0.20 -8.41
CA SER A 830 51.24 0.21 -7.03
C SER A 830 51.62 1.68 -6.87
N ASN A 831 51.98 2.38 -7.97
CA ASN A 831 52.40 3.78 -7.94
C ASN A 831 51.29 4.79 -8.26
N ASN A 832 50.06 4.34 -8.56
CA ASN A 832 48.94 5.27 -8.75
C ASN A 832 47.58 4.60 -8.44
N THR A 833 47.04 4.86 -7.24
CA THR A 833 45.75 4.32 -6.80
C THR A 833 44.53 4.98 -7.47
N ALA A 834 44.73 5.99 -8.33
CA ALA A 834 43.66 6.65 -9.07
C ALA A 834 44.14 7.05 -10.49
N ILE A 835 43.96 6.15 -11.46
CA ILE A 835 44.09 6.52 -12.88
C ILE A 835 42.84 7.31 -13.26
N THR A 836 42.91 8.64 -13.23
CA THR A 836 41.84 9.52 -13.70
C THR A 836 41.92 9.70 -15.23
N ALA A 837 40.81 10.07 -15.86
CA ALA A 837 40.77 10.39 -17.30
C ALA A 837 41.79 11.50 -17.69
N ALA A 838 42.15 12.39 -16.76
CA ALA A 838 43.16 13.43 -16.96
C ALA A 838 44.60 12.88 -17.06
N ASN A 839 44.90 11.76 -16.38
CA ASN A 839 46.22 11.10 -16.45
C ASN A 839 46.44 10.33 -17.76
N LEU A 840 45.36 9.99 -18.48
CA LEU A 840 45.40 9.29 -19.76
C LEU A 840 45.73 10.22 -20.94
N ALA A 841 45.55 11.54 -20.80
CA ALA A 841 45.71 12.51 -21.89
C ALA A 841 47.13 13.11 -22.00
N SER A 842 47.98 12.96 -21.00
CA SER A 842 49.28 13.66 -20.91
C SER A 842 50.53 12.77 -21.04
N ALA A 843 50.38 11.45 -21.21
CA ALA A 843 51.52 10.54 -21.34
C ALA A 843 52.05 10.51 -22.78
N SER A 844 53.05 11.36 -23.06
CA SER A 844 53.88 11.26 -24.27
C SER A 844 54.78 10.02 -24.22
N THR A 845 55.25 9.59 -25.40
CA THR A 845 55.90 8.32 -25.74
C THR A 845 57.27 8.04 -25.08
N SER A 846 57.56 8.56 -23.88
CA SER A 846 58.76 8.19 -23.14
C SER A 846 58.53 6.90 -22.35
N SER A 847 59.46 5.96 -22.45
CA SER A 847 59.44 4.69 -21.72
C SER A 847 59.30 4.94 -20.21
N LEU A 848 58.17 4.52 -19.64
CA LEU A 848 57.92 4.58 -18.20
C LEU A 848 58.82 3.55 -17.49
N ALA A 849 59.60 4.02 -16.51
CA ALA A 849 60.42 3.17 -15.65
C ALA A 849 59.55 2.10 -14.94
N SER A 850 60.15 0.95 -14.63
CA SER A 850 59.48 -0.26 -14.12
C SER A 850 58.43 0.04 -13.05
N TRP A 851 57.16 -0.20 -13.36
CA TRP A 851 56.06 -0.15 -12.40
C TRP A 851 55.90 -1.52 -11.75
N ALA A 852 55.72 -1.54 -10.42
CA ALA A 852 55.31 -2.75 -9.71
C ALA A 852 53.78 -2.86 -9.80
N TRP A 853 53.30 -3.94 -10.38
CA TRP A 853 51.87 -4.25 -10.44
C TRP A 853 51.53 -5.28 -9.39
N THR A 854 50.49 -5.04 -8.60
CA THR A 854 50.07 -5.93 -7.53
C THR A 854 48.61 -6.37 -7.67
N GLY A 855 48.35 -7.61 -7.32
CA GLY A 855 46.99 -8.17 -7.22
C GLY A 855 47.00 -9.37 -6.31
N SER A 856 45.85 -9.73 -5.75
CA SER A 856 45.76 -10.85 -4.81
C SER A 856 44.60 -11.77 -5.11
N ALA A 857 44.79 -13.06 -4.81
CA ALA A 857 43.73 -14.05 -4.77
C ALA A 857 43.90 -14.98 -3.58
N ALA A 858 42.78 -15.50 -3.08
CA ALA A 858 42.78 -16.57 -2.10
C ALA A 858 42.60 -17.90 -2.84
N LEU A 859 43.57 -18.80 -2.69
CA LEU A 859 43.60 -20.08 -3.39
C LEU A 859 43.57 -21.24 -2.37
N PRO A 860 42.72 -22.26 -2.57
CA PRO A 860 42.71 -23.44 -1.72
C PRO A 860 44.07 -24.14 -1.67
N VAL A 861 44.52 -24.51 -0.48
CA VAL A 861 45.78 -25.23 -0.23
C VAL A 861 45.59 -26.71 -0.58
N GLY A 862 46.65 -27.38 -1.04
CA GLY A 862 46.67 -28.81 -1.37
C GLY A 862 46.39 -29.14 -2.83
N LEU A 863 46.24 -28.14 -3.70
CA LEU A 863 46.05 -28.31 -5.14
C LEU A 863 47.04 -27.46 -5.93
N PRO A 864 47.49 -27.92 -7.11
CA PRO A 864 48.29 -27.12 -8.02
C PRO A 864 47.41 -26.14 -8.79
N TYR A 865 47.90 -24.92 -9.02
CA TYR A 865 47.23 -23.90 -9.84
C TYR A 865 48.12 -23.47 -11.00
N ALA A 866 47.61 -23.55 -12.22
CA ALA A 866 48.18 -22.84 -13.35
C ALA A 866 47.85 -21.34 -13.23
N TRP A 867 48.78 -20.47 -13.60
CA TRP A 867 48.54 -19.05 -13.78
C TRP A 867 49.24 -18.51 -15.04
N GLN A 868 48.64 -17.50 -15.68
CA GLN A 868 49.20 -16.78 -16.83
C GLN A 868 49.05 -15.28 -16.62
N LEU A 869 50.13 -14.53 -16.80
CA LEU A 869 50.13 -13.08 -16.86
C LEU A 869 49.88 -12.62 -18.29
N TRP A 870 48.87 -11.77 -18.51
CA TRP A 870 48.48 -11.25 -19.81
C TRP A 870 48.61 -9.74 -19.87
N LYS A 871 48.99 -9.23 -21.06
CA LYS A 871 48.76 -7.82 -21.41
C LYS A 871 47.33 -7.65 -21.93
N THR A 872 46.64 -6.65 -21.41
CA THR A 872 45.32 -6.23 -21.88
C THR A 872 45.48 -4.99 -22.75
N THR A 873 44.67 -4.87 -23.80
CA THR A 873 44.63 -3.67 -24.65
C THR A 873 43.75 -2.56 -24.10
N ASN A 874 42.94 -2.87 -23.08
CA ASN A 874 42.11 -1.94 -22.34
C ASN A 874 42.14 -2.37 -20.87
N TYR A 875 42.60 -1.49 -19.98
CA TYR A 875 42.75 -1.73 -18.54
C TYR A 875 41.45 -2.23 -17.87
N LEU A 876 40.28 -1.93 -18.46
CA LEU A 876 38.97 -2.39 -17.96
C LEU A 876 38.33 -3.48 -18.84
N GLY A 877 39.00 -3.91 -19.92
CA GLY A 877 38.49 -4.90 -20.87
C GLY A 877 39.16 -6.27 -20.72
N ASN A 878 38.38 -7.35 -20.90
CA ASN A 878 38.90 -8.73 -20.90
C ASN A 878 39.63 -9.13 -22.21
N THR A 879 39.88 -8.19 -23.13
CA THR A 879 40.57 -8.47 -24.40
C THR A 879 42.08 -8.54 -24.17
N THR A 880 42.62 -9.76 -24.24
CA THR A 880 44.04 -10.06 -24.02
C THR A 880 44.73 -10.37 -25.34
N THR A 881 45.90 -9.78 -25.61
CA THR A 881 46.60 -9.95 -26.90
C THR A 881 47.70 -10.99 -26.87
N ASN A 882 48.51 -11.03 -25.79
CA ASN A 882 49.56 -12.04 -25.58
C ASN A 882 49.81 -12.24 -24.08
N TRP A 883 50.15 -13.46 -23.67
CA TRP A 883 50.66 -13.73 -22.33
C TRP A 883 52.16 -13.41 -22.25
N VAL A 884 52.62 -12.98 -21.07
CA VAL A 884 53.97 -12.45 -20.78
C VAL A 884 54.79 -13.41 -19.94
N ALA A 885 54.11 -14.16 -19.06
CA ALA A 885 54.69 -15.17 -18.20
C ALA A 885 53.59 -16.17 -17.83
N GLN A 886 53.97 -17.38 -17.45
CA GLN A 886 53.06 -18.39 -16.94
C GLN A 886 53.78 -19.33 -15.98
N GLY A 887 53.05 -19.98 -15.09
CA GLY A 887 53.63 -20.91 -14.14
C GLY A 887 52.60 -21.81 -13.46
N ILE A 888 53.11 -22.75 -12.68
CA ILE A 888 52.32 -23.58 -11.76
C ILE A 888 52.67 -23.16 -10.34
N LEU A 889 51.65 -23.01 -9.51
CA LEU A 889 51.75 -22.66 -8.10
C LEU A 889 51.23 -23.83 -7.27
N ASP A 890 52.13 -24.48 -6.53
CA ASP A 890 51.80 -25.55 -5.62
C ASP A 890 51.70 -25.00 -4.20
N LEU A 891 50.47 -24.87 -3.69
CA LEU A 891 50.21 -24.33 -2.36
C LEU A 891 50.14 -25.48 -1.37
N THR A 892 51.18 -25.68 -0.56
CA THR A 892 51.24 -26.79 0.42
C THR A 892 50.89 -26.35 1.85
N SER A 893 50.84 -25.04 2.13
CA SER A 893 50.47 -24.49 3.44
C SER A 893 49.59 -23.25 3.32
N ALA A 894 48.84 -22.93 4.38
CA ALA A 894 47.94 -21.78 4.48
C ALA A 894 48.65 -20.43 4.76
N VAL A 895 49.91 -20.28 4.34
CA VAL A 895 50.70 -19.07 4.58
C VAL A 895 50.50 -18.09 3.43
N ALA A 896 50.53 -16.79 3.71
CA ALA A 896 50.51 -15.78 2.66
C ALA A 896 51.77 -15.89 1.81
N VAL A 897 51.61 -16.04 0.49
CA VAL A 897 52.68 -16.19 -0.50
C VAL A 897 52.75 -14.92 -1.34
N THR A 898 53.95 -14.37 -1.52
CA THR A 898 54.18 -13.34 -2.55
C THR A 898 54.88 -13.98 -3.74
N LEU A 899 54.22 -13.96 -4.90
CA LEU A 899 54.76 -14.42 -6.16
C LEU A 899 55.27 -13.24 -6.99
N THR A 900 56.59 -13.09 -7.05
CA THR A 900 57.23 -12.12 -7.95
C THR A 900 57.42 -12.73 -9.34
N ILE A 901 56.71 -12.19 -10.32
CA ILE A 901 56.69 -12.63 -11.72
C ILE A 901 57.61 -11.74 -12.55
N ASN A 902 58.74 -12.26 -13.00
CA ASN A 902 59.61 -11.53 -13.93
C ASN A 902 59.19 -11.84 -15.39
N PRO A 903 59.12 -10.82 -16.28
CA PRO A 903 58.84 -11.04 -17.71
C PRO A 903 59.76 -12.10 -18.32
N GLY A 904 59.21 -13.04 -19.09
CA GLY A 904 59.98 -14.11 -19.73
C GLY A 904 60.26 -15.34 -18.86
N GLN A 905 59.82 -15.37 -17.60
CA GLN A 905 59.76 -16.63 -16.83
C GLN A 905 58.68 -17.55 -17.43
N GLY A 906 59.12 -18.60 -18.12
CA GLY A 906 58.25 -19.53 -18.84
C GLY A 906 58.62 -21.01 -18.66
N ASP A 907 59.49 -21.35 -17.70
CA ASP A 907 59.89 -22.74 -17.47
C ASP A 907 59.62 -23.21 -16.04
N LYS A 908 59.29 -24.50 -15.99
CA LYS A 908 58.74 -25.34 -14.91
C LYS A 908 59.59 -25.39 -13.64
N TYR A 909 59.80 -24.26 -12.97
CA TYR A 909 60.33 -24.24 -11.61
C TYR A 909 59.15 -24.29 -10.64
N PRO A 910 59.04 -25.33 -9.79
CA PRO A 910 58.14 -25.25 -8.64
C PRO A 910 58.64 -24.08 -7.81
N ILE A 911 57.86 -22.99 -7.80
CA ILE A 911 58.15 -21.87 -6.92
C ILE A 911 57.67 -22.31 -5.55
N THR A 912 58.57 -22.95 -4.79
CA THR A 912 58.39 -23.10 -3.35
C THR A 912 58.33 -21.69 -2.77
N ALA A 913 57.14 -21.30 -2.33
CA ALA A 913 56.94 -20.08 -1.57
C ALA A 913 57.90 -20.03 -0.39
N SER A 914 58.70 -18.96 -0.28
CA SER A 914 59.40 -18.61 0.97
C SER A 914 58.50 -17.79 1.86
#